data_AF-A0A7X5VLV5-F1
#
_entry.id   AF-A0A7X5VLV5-F1
#
_cell.length_a   1.000
_cell.length_b   1.000
_cell.length_c   1.000
_cell.angle_alpha   90.00
_cell.angle_beta   90.00
_cell.angle_gamma   90.00
#
_symmetry.space_group_name_H-M   'P 1'
#
loop_
_entity.id
_entity.type
_entity.pdbx_description
1 polymer ?
#
loop_
_entity_poly.entity_id
_entity_poly.type
_entity_poly.pdbx_seq_one_letter_code
_entity_poly.pdbx_strand_id
1 'polypeptide(L)'
;MKNGGVWLTKAIGASVLLLFCSVANAQTAVVDTELGGTFSGTIDTAGADFVQGRFLAAGGEAVVLTVQAVPGSTLVPTAVIRDSGGTVVPGLTRVIGWMGMGNLTHVFTLPVAGTYYAEIGADSGSGGFNAHLTGSAVSSTLVTVSGVVTDGLTGNPIAGVTVTVQGSNFATTDASGAYSGQLNPGTYVFAFSAAGYTSQGQSVTVVAGTSISDLDIALLPTVPVEISASVSGDMTPGGIVTATVDINAPPTATINAITWTQTLGETASIANGDTETATVTLSSAGNYKIGLIHHLEEPLVTQDQLPPNVPIPPHGSFGGLQNRLQVVGVNPWSLEEAGLVTLEVEVDTDLGVFTEEVEIHTDLPWKVSTGLRNVPLNQAVLVQAKEHTSYDWTLAAPAGSAVTLQDATTRYPYFIPDISGLYELTLADAAEGIGGSPATLEVFAGQWRGVIVDEDMDGRPVPDTACTLCHNDMFAPDKFTDWAQTGHAEIFTTNFNSSAYWGQRCFACHTVGYDPAADNLGIDEATDYNTFLGMLGDPQPDNWSNALVNTPETARKANIQCENCHGPQGTSFTGGLAHGFAGPLGEPRVDLSSDVCAVCHGEPLRHARFQQWQLSAHANYELAIDESVSGNCSRCHTANGFLEWLPILLDDDPTTDPLANITVSWTEDEVHPQTCAACHDPHAAGTTSGINTNATVRISGDTPPLIAGFTATDVGRGAICMTCHNSRRGLRNDSVWDAFSSAEKARAPHGSAQTDMLVGQNAYFVAVDSPGGHAGLEDACVACHMESTPPPDILSYNQGGTNHTFFADRDICSDCHSPHLDPDDAQGAIQHLLDVVQDLLEDEYLALIDETINGGYTVDLNGDAVIVDAADIAEIQFGEYRGRQALTVVFNDSTVSGPHRIPDIDVVDSAMAVVDTLAAVADDDLLKSGWNWALVHNDGSRGVHNPFFANGVLIEARNALVALAGGTRIMEFDRQRPNTLSSWQNRPLKNQRGIQK
;
A
#
# COMPACT_ATOMS: atom_id res chain seq x y z
N MET A 1 -14.37 8.88 0.47
CA MET A 1 -15.43 9.54 1.27
C MET A 1 -14.83 9.97 2.62
N LYS A 2 -14.93 11.24 3.01
CA LYS A 2 -14.43 11.75 4.31
C LYS A 2 -15.50 12.57 5.03
N ASN A 3 -15.70 12.21 6.30
CA ASN A 3 -16.56 12.90 7.26
C ASN A 3 -16.03 14.30 7.60
N GLY A 4 -16.91 15.30 7.51
CA GLY A 4 -17.26 16.18 8.64
C GLY A 4 -16.24 17.21 9.16
N GLY A 5 -16.08 18.32 8.43
CA GLY A 5 -16.41 19.66 8.94
C GLY A 5 -15.52 20.36 9.97
N VAL A 6 -14.54 21.13 9.48
CA VAL A 6 -13.98 22.33 10.14
C VAL A 6 -14.31 23.55 9.28
N TRP A 7 -14.79 24.65 9.86
CA TRP A 7 -14.84 25.96 9.20
C TRP A 7 -14.11 27.03 10.01
N LEU A 8 -13.32 27.80 9.24
CA LEU A 8 -12.32 28.79 9.61
C LEU A 8 -12.88 30.15 10.09
N THR A 9 -12.05 30.80 10.91
CA THR A 9 -11.81 32.25 11.10
C THR A 9 -11.75 33.07 9.78
N LYS A 10 -11.99 34.39 9.68
CA LYS A 10 -11.27 35.51 10.32
C LYS A 10 -11.85 36.84 9.77
N ALA A 11 -11.93 37.91 10.58
CA ALA A 11 -11.88 39.30 10.08
C ALA A 11 -11.52 40.32 11.18
N ILE A 12 -10.85 41.38 10.77
CA ILE A 12 -9.98 42.35 11.48
C ILE A 12 -10.73 43.67 11.79
N GLY A 13 -10.30 44.44 12.81
CA GLY A 13 -10.52 45.91 12.84
C GLY A 13 -10.42 46.57 14.22
N ALA A 14 -9.66 47.68 14.33
CA ALA A 14 -9.18 48.27 15.59
C ALA A 14 -9.88 49.57 16.08
N SER A 15 -9.63 49.90 17.37
CA SER A 15 -9.47 51.23 18.00
C SER A 15 -10.67 52.05 18.56
N VAL A 16 -10.71 52.11 19.91
CA VAL A 16 -10.96 53.24 20.85
C VAL A 16 -11.77 54.48 20.38
N LEU A 17 -12.92 54.77 21.04
CA LEU A 17 -13.18 56.04 21.76
C LEU A 17 -14.46 56.01 22.63
N LEU A 18 -14.32 56.63 23.80
CA LEU A 18 -15.28 56.98 24.83
C LEU A 18 -16.60 57.69 24.39
N LEU A 19 -17.63 57.56 25.25
CA LEU A 19 -18.28 58.64 26.05
C LEU A 19 -19.84 58.69 26.00
N PHE A 20 -20.43 58.58 27.20
CA PHE A 20 -21.79 58.96 27.66
C PHE A 20 -23.03 58.33 27.00
N CYS A 21 -23.98 57.79 27.79
CA CYS A 21 -24.99 58.59 28.50
C CYS A 21 -26.11 57.74 29.15
N SER A 22 -26.69 58.34 30.19
CA SER A 22 -28.05 58.20 30.71
C SER A 22 -28.34 57.16 31.80
N VAL A 23 -28.56 57.74 32.98
CA VAL A 23 -29.04 57.18 34.23
C VAL A 23 -30.55 56.92 34.11
N ALA A 24 -30.99 55.70 34.39
CA ALA A 24 -32.38 55.41 34.72
C ALA A 24 -32.49 55.32 36.26
N ASN A 25 -33.33 56.16 36.85
CA ASN A 25 -33.60 56.23 38.30
C ASN A 25 -34.17 54.91 38.82
N ALA A 26 -33.37 54.13 39.58
CA ALA A 26 -33.88 53.05 40.41
C ALA A 26 -34.51 53.63 41.69
N GLN A 27 -35.74 53.25 42.02
CA GLN A 27 -36.40 53.67 43.26
C GLN A 27 -35.76 52.94 44.46
N THR A 28 -35.01 53.65 45.28
CA THR A 28 -34.36 53.11 46.49
C THR A 28 -35.27 53.27 47.70
N ALA A 29 -35.78 52.16 48.25
CA ALA A 29 -36.37 52.14 49.59
C ALA A 29 -35.32 51.63 50.58
N VAL A 30 -34.81 52.52 51.45
CA VAL A 30 -33.86 52.17 52.51
C VAL A 30 -34.63 51.91 53.80
N VAL A 31 -34.39 50.73 54.40
CA VAL A 31 -34.97 50.33 55.69
C VAL A 31 -33.85 50.25 56.73
N ASP A 32 -33.98 50.96 57.84
CA ASP A 32 -33.01 50.88 58.94
C ASP A 32 -33.23 49.59 59.76
N THR A 33 -32.18 48.79 59.98
CA THR A 33 -32.23 47.52 60.73
C THR A 33 -30.92 47.26 61.47
N GLU A 34 -30.97 46.98 62.77
CA GLU A 34 -29.78 46.68 63.56
C GLU A 34 -29.28 45.23 63.33
N LEU A 35 -28.01 44.94 63.64
CA LEU A 35 -27.49 43.56 63.65
C LEU A 35 -28.33 42.70 64.61
N GLY A 36 -28.86 41.58 64.11
CA GLY A 36 -29.86 40.74 64.77
C GLY A 36 -31.31 41.00 64.30
N GLY A 37 -31.54 41.98 63.41
CA GLY A 37 -32.86 42.34 62.89
C GLY A 37 -33.19 41.76 61.51
N THR A 38 -34.45 41.91 61.11
CA THR A 38 -34.99 41.42 59.83
C THR A 38 -35.65 42.57 59.07
N PHE A 39 -35.44 42.63 57.75
CA PHE A 39 -36.19 43.52 56.86
C PHE A 39 -36.75 42.74 55.67
N SER A 40 -37.82 43.24 55.07
CA SER A 40 -38.55 42.55 53.99
C SER A 40 -38.91 43.51 52.86
N GLY A 41 -39.00 43.00 51.63
CA GLY A 41 -39.32 43.80 50.45
C GLY A 41 -39.88 42.96 49.30
N THR A 42 -40.25 43.61 48.20
CA THR A 42 -40.68 42.96 46.95
C THR A 42 -39.84 43.49 45.79
N ILE A 43 -39.38 42.60 44.90
CA ILE A 43 -38.51 42.95 43.76
C ILE A 43 -39.15 42.41 42.48
N ASP A 44 -39.06 43.18 41.39
CA ASP A 44 -39.50 42.79 40.05
C ASP A 44 -38.39 43.05 39.02
N THR A 45 -37.88 41.99 38.39
CA THR A 45 -36.71 42.04 37.49
C THR A 45 -36.91 42.82 36.20
N ALA A 46 -38.13 43.28 35.89
CA ALA A 46 -38.40 44.13 34.73
C ALA A 46 -37.93 45.59 34.91
N GLY A 47 -37.59 46.01 36.14
CA GLY A 47 -36.87 47.25 36.45
C GLY A 47 -35.65 46.93 37.31
N ALA A 48 -34.54 47.66 37.18
CA ALA A 48 -33.32 47.42 37.95
C ALA A 48 -33.46 47.84 39.44
N ASP A 49 -34.45 47.30 40.13
CA ASP A 49 -34.82 47.65 41.50
C ASP A 49 -34.13 46.73 42.52
N PHE A 50 -33.66 47.34 43.61
CA PHE A 50 -33.10 46.64 44.77
C PHE A 50 -33.61 47.29 46.06
N VAL A 51 -33.64 46.51 47.14
CA VAL A 51 -34.04 46.98 48.47
C VAL A 51 -32.84 46.98 49.39
N GLN A 52 -32.62 48.08 50.11
CA GLN A 52 -31.48 48.24 51.01
C GLN A 52 -31.88 48.15 52.49
N GLY A 53 -31.16 47.32 53.25
CA GLY A 53 -31.17 47.33 54.71
C GLY A 53 -29.90 47.96 55.27
N ARG A 54 -29.99 49.01 56.09
CA ARG A 54 -28.84 49.64 56.75
C ARG A 54 -28.60 49.04 58.13
N PHE A 55 -27.38 48.57 58.43
CA PHE A 55 -26.97 48.02 59.72
C PHE A 55 -25.60 48.52 60.20
N LEU A 56 -25.33 48.42 61.51
CA LEU A 56 -24.06 48.78 62.14
C LEU A 56 -23.29 47.52 62.51
N ALA A 57 -22.00 47.44 62.21
CA ALA A 57 -21.15 46.31 62.60
C ALA A 57 -19.87 46.76 63.32
N ALA A 58 -19.42 45.96 64.28
CA ALA A 58 -18.10 46.11 64.88
C ALA A 58 -17.06 45.42 63.97
N GLY A 59 -15.97 46.12 63.64
CA GLY A 59 -14.95 45.60 62.72
C GLY A 59 -14.32 44.30 63.24
N GLY A 60 -14.12 43.34 62.34
CA GLY A 60 -13.62 42.00 62.64
C GLY A 60 -14.69 40.98 63.03
N GLU A 61 -15.96 41.37 63.13
CA GLU A 61 -17.08 40.46 63.41
C GLU A 61 -17.59 39.78 62.13
N ALA A 62 -17.84 38.47 62.16
CA ALA A 62 -18.48 37.77 61.05
C ALA A 62 -19.99 37.99 61.11
N VAL A 63 -20.55 38.55 60.06
CA VAL A 63 -21.98 38.79 59.88
C VAL A 63 -22.53 37.77 58.91
N VAL A 64 -23.63 37.13 59.30
CA VAL A 64 -24.40 36.20 58.47
C VAL A 64 -25.62 36.92 57.93
N LEU A 65 -25.78 36.95 56.61
CA LEU A 65 -26.99 37.40 55.92
C LEU A 65 -27.76 36.18 55.40
N THR A 66 -29.03 36.08 55.78
CA THR A 66 -29.96 35.07 55.26
C THR A 66 -31.12 35.76 54.56
N VAL A 67 -31.32 35.50 53.27
CA VAL A 67 -32.43 36.01 52.46
C VAL A 67 -33.32 34.84 52.05
N GLN A 68 -34.59 34.92 52.41
CA GLN A 68 -35.59 33.88 52.14
C GLN A 68 -36.68 34.44 51.22
N ALA A 69 -36.96 33.75 50.12
CA ALA A 69 -38.09 34.06 49.27
C ALA A 69 -39.41 33.74 50.01
N VAL A 70 -40.40 34.62 49.92
CA VAL A 70 -41.73 34.36 50.49
C VAL A 70 -42.41 33.25 49.67
N PRO A 71 -43.13 32.29 50.30
CA PRO A 71 -43.77 31.20 49.58
C PRO A 71 -44.65 31.69 48.42
N GLY A 72 -44.45 31.13 47.22
CA GLY A 72 -45.14 31.54 45.99
C GLY A 72 -44.37 32.55 45.13
N SER A 73 -43.23 33.07 45.59
CA SER A 73 -42.33 33.86 44.75
C SER A 73 -41.47 32.97 43.84
N THR A 74 -41.16 33.46 42.64
CA THR A 74 -40.22 32.81 41.70
C THR A 74 -38.82 33.41 41.77
N LEU A 75 -38.57 34.22 42.81
CA LEU A 75 -37.40 35.07 42.93
C LEU A 75 -36.13 34.27 43.23
N VAL A 76 -35.08 34.51 42.45
CA VAL A 76 -33.71 34.07 42.74
C VAL A 76 -32.93 35.26 43.33
N PRO A 77 -32.76 35.34 44.66
CA PRO A 77 -32.21 36.52 45.30
C PRO A 77 -30.71 36.66 45.04
N THR A 78 -30.27 37.91 44.94
CA THR A 78 -28.85 38.30 44.98
C THR A 78 -28.60 39.30 46.08
N ALA A 79 -27.43 39.24 46.70
CA ALA A 79 -27.05 40.16 47.78
C ALA A 79 -25.67 40.77 47.55
N VAL A 80 -25.54 42.07 47.85
CA VAL A 80 -24.28 42.83 47.85
C VAL A 80 -24.20 43.66 49.13
N ILE A 81 -23.02 43.71 49.75
CA ILE A 81 -22.78 44.56 50.93
C ILE A 81 -21.94 45.78 50.53
N ARG A 82 -22.41 46.96 50.91
CA ARG A 82 -21.73 48.24 50.70
C ARG A 82 -21.43 48.95 52.00
N ASP A 83 -20.36 49.73 52.00
CA ASP A 83 -20.05 50.66 53.09
C ASP A 83 -20.91 51.93 53.02
N SER A 84 -20.73 52.82 54.00
CA SER A 84 -21.43 54.11 54.04
C SER A 84 -21.12 55.08 52.90
N GLY A 85 -20.06 54.81 52.12
CA GLY A 85 -19.70 55.56 50.92
C GLY A 85 -20.33 54.98 49.63
N GLY A 86 -21.07 53.88 49.72
CA GLY A 86 -21.69 53.20 48.57
C GLY A 86 -20.74 52.29 47.78
N THR A 87 -19.53 52.06 48.29
CA THR A 87 -18.55 51.19 47.63
C THR A 87 -18.80 49.73 48.05
N VAL A 88 -18.70 48.79 47.10
CA VAL A 88 -18.78 47.35 47.41
C VAL A 88 -17.54 46.98 48.22
N VAL A 89 -17.75 46.33 49.37
CA VAL A 89 -16.64 45.90 50.23
C VAL A 89 -15.81 44.82 49.50
N PRO A 90 -14.49 45.01 49.27
CA PRO A 90 -13.67 44.10 48.47
C PRO A 90 -13.64 42.66 49.00
N GLY A 91 -13.72 41.66 48.12
CA GLY A 91 -13.76 40.23 48.46
C GLY A 91 -15.15 39.60 48.59
N LEU A 92 -16.22 40.39 48.44
CA LEU A 92 -17.62 39.96 48.58
C LEU A 92 -18.47 40.41 47.38
N THR A 93 -18.11 39.91 46.20
CA THR A 93 -18.80 40.16 44.93
C THR A 93 -20.09 39.35 44.83
N ARG A 94 -21.22 40.05 44.63
CA ARG A 94 -22.59 39.59 44.32
C ARG A 94 -22.81 38.07 44.47
N VAL A 95 -23.41 37.68 45.60
CA VAL A 95 -23.75 36.26 45.85
C VAL A 95 -25.11 35.96 45.23
N ILE A 96 -25.19 34.87 44.45
CA ILE A 96 -26.41 34.44 43.74
C ILE A 96 -26.93 33.13 44.36
N GLY A 97 -28.22 33.07 44.67
CA GLY A 97 -28.87 31.83 45.11
C GLY A 97 -29.01 30.82 43.97
N TRP A 98 -28.79 29.53 44.21
CA TRP A 98 -28.96 28.48 43.20
C TRP A 98 -30.45 28.11 43.01
N MET A 99 -30.87 27.88 41.75
CA MET A 99 -32.26 27.53 41.43
C MET A 99 -32.69 26.25 42.16
N GLY A 100 -33.80 26.32 42.92
CA GLY A 100 -34.43 25.17 43.58
C GLY A 100 -34.25 25.11 45.12
N MET A 101 -33.43 25.97 45.72
CA MET A 101 -33.34 26.13 47.18
C MET A 101 -33.72 27.57 47.57
N GLY A 102 -34.95 27.77 48.05
CA GLY A 102 -35.58 29.10 48.21
C GLY A 102 -34.94 30.10 49.21
N ASN A 103 -33.74 29.83 49.75
CA ASN A 103 -33.06 30.69 50.72
C ASN A 103 -31.57 30.86 50.37
N LEU A 104 -31.05 32.09 50.37
CA LEU A 104 -29.62 32.43 50.27
C LEU A 104 -29.09 32.72 51.68
N THR A 105 -28.07 31.99 52.14
CA THR A 105 -27.37 32.29 53.40
C THR A 105 -25.88 32.46 53.13
N HIS A 106 -25.28 33.56 53.59
CA HIS A 106 -23.87 33.83 53.38
C HIS A 106 -23.23 34.47 54.62
N VAL A 107 -22.00 34.10 54.92
CA VAL A 107 -21.21 34.61 56.05
C VAL A 107 -20.08 35.47 55.51
N PHE A 108 -19.95 36.70 56.00
CA PHE A 108 -18.89 37.61 55.62
C PHE A 108 -18.31 38.30 56.85
N THR A 109 -17.05 38.70 56.81
CA THR A 109 -16.41 39.43 57.92
C THR A 109 -16.15 40.87 57.50
N LEU A 110 -16.63 41.83 58.28
CA LEU A 110 -16.47 43.25 57.94
C LEU A 110 -15.16 43.79 58.52
N PRO A 111 -14.29 44.40 57.71
CA PRO A 111 -12.90 44.68 58.11
C PRO A 111 -12.77 45.82 59.14
N VAL A 112 -13.74 46.73 59.22
CA VAL A 112 -13.71 47.90 60.11
C VAL A 112 -15.08 48.14 60.75
N ALA A 113 -15.10 48.79 61.92
CA ALA A 113 -16.34 49.13 62.58
C ALA A 113 -17.02 50.30 61.84
N GLY A 114 -18.31 50.17 61.52
CA GLY A 114 -19.00 51.20 60.75
C GLY A 114 -20.44 50.84 60.36
N THR A 115 -21.06 51.75 59.63
CA THR A 115 -22.40 51.57 59.05
C THR A 115 -22.28 50.97 57.65
N TYR A 116 -23.05 49.90 57.41
CA TYR A 116 -23.08 49.14 56.17
C TYR A 116 -24.50 48.99 55.64
N TYR A 117 -24.61 48.70 54.35
CA TYR A 117 -25.88 48.51 53.65
C TYR A 117 -25.87 47.16 52.94
N ALA A 118 -26.88 46.33 53.21
CA ALA A 118 -27.16 45.12 52.46
C ALA A 118 -28.16 45.42 51.35
N GLU A 119 -27.71 45.35 50.10
CA GLU A 119 -28.54 45.48 48.90
C GLU A 119 -29.04 44.12 48.46
N ILE A 120 -30.36 43.93 48.48
CA ILE A 120 -31.01 42.73 47.97
C ILE A 120 -31.62 43.05 46.61
N GLY A 121 -31.14 42.34 45.58
CA GLY A 121 -31.67 42.36 44.22
C GLY A 121 -32.15 40.96 43.82
N ALA A 122 -32.52 40.80 42.56
CA ALA A 122 -32.83 39.50 41.97
C ALA A 122 -32.05 39.33 40.66
N ASP A 123 -31.61 38.10 40.38
CA ASP A 123 -31.00 37.77 39.09
C ASP A 123 -32.06 37.34 38.07
N SER A 124 -33.13 36.69 38.55
CA SER A 124 -34.32 36.34 37.77
C SER A 124 -35.54 36.16 38.68
N GLY A 125 -36.74 36.32 38.10
CA GLY A 125 -38.02 36.17 38.81
C GLY A 125 -38.45 37.39 39.62
N SER A 126 -39.70 37.41 40.07
CA SER A 126 -40.26 38.51 40.85
C SER A 126 -41.03 38.02 42.07
N GLY A 127 -41.07 38.84 43.11
CA GLY A 127 -41.87 38.61 44.31
C GLY A 127 -41.19 39.02 45.62
N GLY A 128 -41.81 38.64 46.74
CA GLY A 128 -41.42 39.08 48.08
C GLY A 128 -40.26 38.29 48.69
N PHE A 129 -39.48 38.93 49.57
CA PHE A 129 -38.42 38.31 50.37
C PHE A 129 -38.38 38.81 51.82
N ASN A 130 -37.79 38.01 52.71
CA ASN A 130 -37.39 38.38 54.07
C ASN A 130 -35.87 38.20 54.23
N ALA A 131 -35.15 39.21 54.69
CA ALA A 131 -33.72 39.20 54.92
C ALA A 131 -33.40 39.38 56.41
N HIS A 132 -32.57 38.50 56.98
CA HIS A 132 -32.15 38.49 58.38
C HIS A 132 -30.62 38.57 58.50
N LEU A 133 -30.13 39.42 59.40
CA LEU A 133 -28.70 39.65 59.64
C LEU A 133 -28.33 39.28 61.07
N THR A 134 -27.30 38.46 61.28
CA THR A 134 -26.80 38.08 62.63
C THR A 134 -25.28 38.15 62.73
N GLY A 135 -24.74 38.69 63.82
CA GLY A 135 -23.30 38.66 64.13
C GLY A 135 -22.88 37.35 64.81
N SER A 136 -21.70 36.82 64.48
CA SER A 136 -21.12 35.60 65.02
C SER A 136 -19.60 35.78 65.22
N ALA A 137 -19.09 35.54 66.43
CA ALA A 137 -17.66 35.63 66.72
C ALA A 137 -16.93 34.37 66.25
N VAL A 138 -15.93 34.50 65.36
CA VAL A 138 -15.16 33.35 64.84
C VAL A 138 -13.88 33.16 65.65
N SER A 139 -13.73 31.96 66.21
CA SER A 139 -12.53 31.48 66.91
C SER A 139 -11.47 31.04 65.91
N SER A 140 -10.26 31.58 66.00
CA SER A 140 -9.11 31.23 65.15
C SER A 140 -8.46 29.92 65.58
N THR A 141 -8.66 28.85 64.83
CA THR A 141 -7.80 27.65 64.88
C THR A 141 -7.19 27.45 63.50
N LEU A 142 -5.86 27.60 63.44
CA LEU A 142 -5.04 27.34 62.25
C LEU A 142 -5.22 25.88 61.79
N VAL A 143 -5.23 25.67 60.48
CA VAL A 143 -5.38 24.37 59.81
C VAL A 143 -4.06 23.98 59.16
N THR A 144 -3.65 22.72 59.33
CA THR A 144 -2.40 22.20 58.72
C THR A 144 -2.68 21.72 57.30
N VAL A 145 -1.84 22.14 56.35
CA VAL A 145 -1.82 21.69 54.95
C VAL A 145 -0.45 21.06 54.67
N SER A 146 -0.44 19.84 54.15
CA SER A 146 0.76 19.11 53.75
C SER A 146 0.54 18.25 52.50
N GLY A 147 1.64 17.88 51.86
CA GLY A 147 1.68 16.96 50.73
C GLY A 147 3.12 16.63 50.35
N VAL A 148 3.28 15.89 49.27
CA VAL A 148 4.58 15.50 48.69
C VAL A 148 4.66 16.01 47.25
N VAL A 149 5.81 16.56 46.88
CA VAL A 149 6.09 16.90 45.48
C VAL A 149 7.00 15.84 44.89
N THR A 150 6.57 15.24 43.78
CA THR A 150 7.30 14.21 43.05
C THR A 150 7.62 14.65 41.63
N ASP A 151 8.58 13.98 41.02
CA ASP A 151 8.85 14.07 39.58
C ASP A 151 7.77 13.31 38.82
N GLY A 152 7.17 13.96 37.81
CA GLY A 152 6.06 13.41 37.04
C GLY A 152 6.44 12.31 36.05
N LEU A 153 7.74 12.11 35.76
CA LEU A 153 8.24 11.02 34.92
C LEU A 153 8.71 9.84 35.77
N THR A 154 9.48 10.10 36.84
CA THR A 154 10.12 9.01 37.63
C THR A 154 9.35 8.61 38.88
N GLY A 155 8.42 9.45 39.37
CA GLY A 155 7.74 9.25 40.65
C GLY A 155 8.61 9.48 41.89
N ASN A 156 9.88 9.87 41.72
CA ASN A 156 10.79 10.15 42.83
C ASN A 156 10.44 11.47 43.53
N PRO A 157 10.68 11.59 44.85
CA PRO A 157 10.44 12.84 45.58
C PRO A 157 11.41 13.96 45.16
N ILE A 158 10.90 15.18 45.01
CA ILE A 158 11.71 16.36 44.68
C ILE A 158 11.95 17.19 45.94
N ALA A 159 13.21 17.27 46.38
CA ALA A 159 13.64 18.13 47.47
C ALA A 159 13.88 19.58 47.02
N GLY A 160 13.63 20.55 47.90
CA GLY A 160 13.93 21.95 47.62
C GLY A 160 12.92 22.70 46.74
N VAL A 161 11.76 22.11 46.44
CA VAL A 161 10.67 22.76 45.71
C VAL A 161 10.14 23.92 46.55
N THR A 162 10.08 25.11 45.96
CA THR A 162 9.50 26.28 46.59
C THR A 162 7.98 26.22 46.44
N VAL A 163 7.28 26.07 47.56
CA VAL A 163 5.81 26.12 47.61
C VAL A 163 5.42 27.53 48.06
N THR A 164 4.69 28.24 47.23
CA THR A 164 4.16 29.57 47.57
C THR A 164 2.64 29.54 47.66
N VAL A 165 2.08 30.37 48.53
CA VAL A 165 0.64 30.58 48.69
C VAL A 165 0.36 32.05 48.45
N GLN A 166 -0.46 32.36 47.44
CA GLN A 166 -0.80 33.73 47.03
C GLN A 166 0.44 34.64 46.85
N GLY A 167 1.53 34.07 46.31
CA GLY A 167 2.78 34.79 46.04
C GLY A 167 3.73 34.94 47.24
N SER A 168 3.40 34.39 48.41
CA SER A 168 4.29 34.36 49.58
C SER A 168 4.84 32.95 49.79
N ASN A 169 6.12 32.83 50.18
CA ASN A 169 6.72 31.52 50.49
C ASN A 169 5.96 30.85 51.65
N PHE A 170 5.47 29.63 51.39
CA PHE A 170 4.70 28.84 52.33
C PHE A 170 5.56 27.74 52.96
N ALA A 171 6.25 26.96 52.12
CA ALA A 171 7.14 25.90 52.56
C ALA A 171 8.19 25.59 51.49
N THR A 172 9.19 24.79 51.86
CA THR A 172 10.14 24.18 50.94
C THR A 172 10.12 22.68 51.20
N THR A 173 10.09 21.85 50.15
CA THR A 173 10.04 20.40 50.32
C THR A 173 11.35 19.84 50.89
N ASP A 174 11.24 18.83 51.75
CA ASP A 174 12.38 18.12 52.33
C ASP A 174 12.93 17.01 51.41
N ALA A 175 13.89 16.22 51.90
CA ALA A 175 14.52 15.12 51.14
C ALA A 175 13.54 14.00 50.72
N SER A 176 12.37 13.90 51.36
CA SER A 176 11.30 12.99 50.99
C SER A 176 10.23 13.65 50.11
N GLY A 177 10.48 14.87 49.63
CA GLY A 177 9.55 15.65 48.82
C GLY A 177 8.41 16.26 49.64
N ALA A 178 8.37 16.02 50.96
CA ALA A 178 7.27 16.43 51.80
C ALA A 178 7.35 17.92 52.15
N TYR A 179 6.19 18.59 52.21
CA TYR A 179 6.05 19.95 52.72
C TYR A 179 4.84 20.03 53.67
N SER A 180 4.90 20.94 54.63
CA SER A 180 3.79 21.20 55.56
C SER A 180 3.81 22.65 56.04
N GLY A 181 2.64 23.22 56.26
CA GLY A 181 2.48 24.53 56.87
C GLY A 181 1.07 24.73 57.42
N GLN A 182 0.83 25.87 58.07
CA GLN A 182 -0.47 26.18 58.67
C GLN A 182 -1.08 27.42 58.02
N LEU A 183 -2.35 27.32 57.68
CA LEU A 183 -3.14 28.41 57.10
C LEU A 183 -4.41 28.64 57.93
N ASN A 184 -4.90 29.86 57.92
CA ASN A 184 -6.24 30.11 58.42
C ASN A 184 -7.28 29.50 57.45
N PRO A 185 -8.50 29.21 57.90
CA PRO A 185 -9.58 28.86 57.00
C PRO A 185 -9.78 29.93 55.91
N GLY A 186 -9.81 29.52 54.65
CA GLY A 186 -9.86 30.39 53.48
C GLY A 186 -9.49 29.67 52.19
N THR A 187 -9.71 30.30 51.03
CA THR A 187 -9.32 29.75 49.73
C THR A 187 -7.99 30.36 49.27
N TYR A 188 -7.05 29.51 48.90
CA TYR A 188 -5.67 29.85 48.57
C TYR A 188 -5.27 29.29 47.21
N VAL A 189 -4.39 30.00 46.50
CA VAL A 189 -3.73 29.48 45.29
C VAL A 189 -2.29 29.13 45.66
N PHE A 190 -1.97 27.86 45.56
CA PHE A 190 -0.63 27.31 45.70
C PHE A 190 0.09 27.39 44.36
N ALA A 191 1.40 27.66 44.39
CA ALA A 191 2.29 27.50 43.25
C ALA A 191 3.57 26.79 43.67
N PHE A 192 3.97 25.81 42.88
CA PHE A 192 5.09 24.91 43.12
C PHE A 192 6.14 25.17 42.04
N SER A 193 7.36 25.52 42.44
CA SER A 193 8.45 25.81 41.50
C SER A 193 9.78 25.23 41.97
N ALA A 194 10.51 24.65 41.02
CA ALA A 194 11.86 24.14 41.19
C ALA A 194 12.66 24.37 39.91
N ALA A 195 13.99 24.52 40.03
CA ALA A 195 14.85 24.64 38.87
C ALA A 195 14.82 23.33 38.06
N GLY A 196 14.70 23.43 36.73
CA GLY A 196 14.58 22.25 35.85
C GLY A 196 13.16 21.68 35.72
N TYR A 197 12.15 22.29 36.36
CA TYR A 197 10.75 21.84 36.31
C TYR A 197 9.79 22.95 35.91
N THR A 198 8.76 22.59 35.15
CA THR A 198 7.67 23.50 34.80
C THR A 198 6.84 23.79 36.05
N SER A 199 6.67 25.08 36.37
CA SER A 199 5.92 25.47 37.58
C SER A 199 4.42 25.16 37.44
N GLN A 200 3.80 24.69 38.52
CA GLN A 200 2.38 24.33 38.54
C GLN A 200 1.64 25.09 39.64
N GLY A 201 0.37 25.44 39.40
CA GLY A 201 -0.49 26.10 40.39
C GLY A 201 -1.79 25.34 40.66
N GLN A 202 -2.27 25.37 41.91
CA GLN A 202 -3.50 24.70 42.35
C GLN A 202 -4.28 25.55 43.34
N SER A 203 -5.60 25.66 43.15
CA SER A 203 -6.49 26.35 44.10
C SER A 203 -7.04 25.36 45.14
N VAL A 204 -6.93 25.72 46.42
CA VAL A 204 -7.28 24.85 47.56
C VAL A 204 -8.08 25.64 48.59
N THR A 205 -9.19 25.08 49.06
CA THR A 205 -10.03 25.69 50.11
C THR A 205 -9.79 25.01 51.46
N VAL A 206 -9.32 25.79 52.43
CA VAL A 206 -8.99 25.37 53.79
C VAL A 206 -10.17 25.68 54.71
N VAL A 207 -10.68 24.70 55.44
CA VAL A 207 -11.89 24.82 56.29
C VAL A 207 -11.53 24.62 57.76
N ALA A 208 -12.13 25.40 58.66
CA ALA A 208 -11.85 25.30 60.11
C ALA A 208 -12.11 23.90 60.66
N GLY A 209 -11.16 23.34 61.41
CA GLY A 209 -11.28 22.03 62.05
C GLY A 209 -10.93 20.84 61.17
N THR A 210 -10.43 21.05 59.94
CA THR A 210 -9.88 19.99 59.09
C THR A 210 -8.35 20.00 59.07
N SER A 211 -7.74 18.97 58.48
CA SER A 211 -6.34 18.95 58.04
C SER A 211 -6.33 18.46 56.60
N ILE A 212 -5.50 19.05 55.73
CA ILE A 212 -5.28 18.60 54.35
C ILE A 212 -3.90 17.95 54.33
N SER A 213 -3.81 16.67 54.01
CA SER A 213 -2.55 15.91 54.11
C SER A 213 -2.15 15.18 52.83
N ASP A 214 -2.88 15.43 51.75
CA ASP A 214 -2.83 14.73 50.46
C ASP A 214 -2.75 15.71 49.27
N LEU A 215 -2.21 16.91 49.50
CA LEU A 215 -1.98 17.89 48.44
C LEU A 215 -0.68 17.56 47.69
N ASP A 216 -0.65 16.38 47.08
CA ASP A 216 0.50 15.87 46.34
C ASP A 216 0.53 16.44 44.93
N ILE A 217 1.73 16.80 44.45
CA ILE A 217 1.95 17.40 43.13
C ILE A 217 3.06 16.68 42.39
N ALA A 218 2.83 16.35 41.13
CA ALA A 218 3.86 15.83 40.24
C ALA A 218 4.32 16.95 39.27
N LEU A 219 5.57 17.41 39.40
CA LEU A 219 6.15 18.40 38.49
C LEU A 219 6.81 17.72 37.29
N LEU A 220 6.60 18.26 36.09
CA LEU A 220 7.24 17.78 34.85
C LEU A 220 8.56 18.54 34.59
N PRO A 221 9.66 17.85 34.21
CA PRO A 221 10.91 18.51 33.82
C PRO A 221 10.72 19.49 32.66
N THR A 222 11.59 20.51 32.57
CA THR A 222 11.53 21.54 31.51
C THR A 222 12.15 21.10 30.18
N VAL A 223 12.91 20.00 30.16
CA VAL A 223 13.50 19.41 28.94
C VAL A 223 13.16 17.92 28.98
N PRO A 224 12.33 17.37 28.07
CA PRO A 224 12.20 15.92 27.94
C PRO A 224 13.53 15.32 27.48
N VAL A 225 13.78 14.04 27.76
CA VAL A 225 14.92 13.35 27.13
C VAL A 225 14.56 13.14 25.66
N GLU A 226 15.32 13.78 24.78
CA GLU A 226 15.25 13.63 23.33
C GLU A 226 16.61 13.16 22.84
N ILE A 227 16.61 12.15 21.97
CA ILE A 227 17.82 11.69 21.31
C ILE A 227 17.64 11.82 19.80
N SER A 228 18.74 12.09 19.09
CA SER A 228 18.78 12.07 17.63
C SER A 228 20.11 11.49 17.18
N ALA A 229 20.11 10.70 16.11
CA ALA A 229 21.31 10.08 15.58
C ALA A 229 21.71 10.69 14.23
N SER A 230 23.01 10.73 13.95
CA SER A 230 23.56 11.22 12.68
C SER A 230 24.79 10.43 12.27
N VAL A 231 25.06 10.39 10.96
CA VAL A 231 26.21 9.69 10.38
C VAL A 231 27.03 10.63 9.51
N SER A 232 28.36 10.45 9.54
CA SER A 232 29.28 11.18 8.67
C SER A 232 30.53 10.36 8.38
N GLY A 233 31.18 10.56 7.24
CA GLY A 233 32.41 9.85 6.88
C GLY A 233 32.42 9.38 5.44
N ASP A 234 33.17 8.31 5.19
CA ASP A 234 33.30 7.68 3.88
C ASP A 234 32.23 6.59 3.74
N MET A 235 31.19 6.88 2.95
CA MET A 235 30.06 5.99 2.71
C MET A 235 30.33 4.99 1.57
N THR A 236 31.57 4.80 1.13
CA THR A 236 31.89 3.79 0.11
C THR A 236 32.12 2.40 0.73
N PRO A 237 32.02 1.30 -0.06
CA PRO A 237 32.33 -0.04 0.44
C PRO A 237 33.74 -0.15 1.04
N GLY A 238 33.83 -0.69 2.25
CA GLY A 238 35.06 -0.75 3.06
C GLY A 238 35.43 0.57 3.74
N GLY A 239 34.65 1.63 3.52
CA GLY A 239 34.78 2.94 4.15
C GLY A 239 34.49 2.90 5.64
N ILE A 240 34.87 4.00 6.31
CA ILE A 240 34.65 4.18 7.75
C ILE A 240 33.71 5.38 7.95
N VAL A 241 32.60 5.10 8.61
CA VAL A 241 31.56 6.06 9.01
C VAL A 241 31.60 6.25 10.52
N THR A 242 31.29 7.45 10.96
CA THR A 242 31.11 7.82 12.37
C THR A 242 29.62 8.04 12.61
N ALA A 243 29.01 7.19 13.43
CA ALA A 243 27.64 7.35 13.91
C ALA A 243 27.66 8.06 15.27
N THR A 244 26.89 9.12 15.42
CA THR A 244 26.85 9.97 16.62
C THR A 244 25.43 10.10 17.11
N VAL A 245 25.21 9.92 18.41
CA VAL A 245 23.94 10.22 19.07
C VAL A 245 24.06 11.54 19.84
N ASP A 246 23.19 12.48 19.52
CA ASP A 246 23.01 13.72 20.27
C ASP A 246 21.94 13.48 21.34
N ILE A 247 22.33 13.58 22.62
CA ILE A 247 21.45 13.34 23.76
C ILE A 247 21.10 14.68 24.41
N ASN A 248 19.86 15.13 24.22
CA ASN A 248 19.31 16.30 24.88
C ASN A 248 18.49 15.86 26.11
N ALA A 249 19.11 15.89 27.28
CA ALA A 249 18.48 15.48 28.54
C ALA A 249 18.57 16.57 29.61
N PRO A 250 17.69 16.55 30.64
CA PRO A 250 17.85 17.38 31.83
C PRO A 250 19.26 17.27 32.43
N PRO A 251 19.83 18.36 33.01
CA PRO A 251 21.13 18.30 33.70
C PRO A 251 21.18 17.31 34.89
N THR A 252 20.02 16.87 35.36
CA THR A 252 19.86 15.89 36.44
C THR A 252 19.82 14.44 35.95
N ALA A 253 19.65 14.20 34.64
CA ALA A 253 19.60 12.86 34.07
C ALA A 253 21.00 12.23 34.07
N THR A 254 21.07 10.95 34.41
CA THR A 254 22.30 10.15 34.40
C THR A 254 22.22 9.14 33.25
N ILE A 255 23.20 9.16 32.35
CA ILE A 255 23.34 8.15 31.29
C ILE A 255 24.02 6.93 31.89
N ASN A 256 23.33 5.79 31.88
CA ASN A 256 23.80 4.51 32.43
C ASN A 256 24.59 3.73 31.38
N ALA A 257 24.07 3.65 30.16
CA ALA A 257 24.68 2.94 29.05
C ALA A 257 24.22 3.53 27.70
N ILE A 258 25.07 3.36 26.69
CA ILE A 258 24.73 3.59 25.28
C ILE A 258 25.08 2.28 24.57
N THR A 259 24.22 1.82 23.66
CA THR A 259 24.46 0.62 22.87
C THR A 259 24.07 0.86 21.42
N TRP A 260 25.02 0.70 20.50
CA TRP A 260 24.78 0.69 19.06
C TRP A 260 24.66 -0.73 18.56
N THR A 261 23.56 -1.03 17.86
CA THR A 261 23.32 -2.33 17.24
C THR A 261 22.91 -2.15 15.79
N GLN A 262 23.48 -2.95 14.90
CA GLN A 262 22.97 -3.03 13.53
C GLN A 262 21.66 -3.83 13.51
N THR A 263 20.63 -3.27 12.90
CA THR A 263 19.29 -3.89 12.78
C THR A 263 19.01 -4.40 11.38
N LEU A 264 19.63 -3.79 10.35
CA LEU A 264 19.39 -4.12 8.94
C LEU A 264 20.68 -3.95 8.10
N GLY A 265 20.72 -4.61 6.93
CA GLY A 265 21.73 -4.40 5.90
C GLY A 265 22.93 -5.32 5.95
N GLU A 266 23.88 -5.09 5.05
CA GLU A 266 25.15 -5.82 4.99
C GLU A 266 25.95 -5.68 6.29
N THR A 267 26.54 -6.78 6.77
CA THR A 267 27.21 -6.80 8.09
C THR A 267 28.35 -5.77 8.15
N ALA A 268 28.21 -4.79 9.05
CA ALA A 268 29.22 -3.79 9.35
C ALA A 268 29.91 -4.08 10.69
N SER A 269 31.16 -3.64 10.82
CA SER A 269 31.91 -3.75 12.07
C SER A 269 31.74 -2.48 12.90
N ILE A 270 31.15 -2.60 14.09
CA ILE A 270 30.94 -1.50 15.03
C ILE A 270 32.03 -1.51 16.11
N ALA A 271 32.80 -0.43 16.19
CA ALA A 271 33.75 -0.16 17.27
C ALA A 271 33.27 1.04 18.10
N ASN A 272 33.59 1.04 19.41
CA ASN A 272 33.09 2.04 20.37
C ASN A 272 31.54 2.12 20.39
N GLY A 273 30.88 0.99 20.14
CA GLY A 273 29.41 0.89 20.14
C GLY A 273 28.78 1.09 21.52
N ASP A 274 29.58 1.32 22.56
CA ASP A 274 29.18 1.62 23.93
C ASP A 274 29.30 3.11 24.30
N THR A 275 29.43 3.99 23.30
CA THR A 275 29.67 5.44 23.50
C THR A 275 28.74 6.30 22.64
N GLU A 276 28.70 7.61 22.90
CA GLU A 276 27.96 8.58 22.08
C GLU A 276 28.40 8.59 20.60
N THR A 277 29.59 8.07 20.30
CA THR A 277 30.16 8.04 18.96
C THR A 277 30.70 6.66 18.61
N ALA A 278 29.97 5.94 17.76
CA ALA A 278 30.41 4.67 17.21
C ALA A 278 31.19 4.85 15.90
N THR A 279 32.23 4.05 15.72
CA THR A 279 32.96 3.93 14.45
C THR A 279 32.49 2.68 13.73
N VAL A 280 31.95 2.85 12.54
CA VAL A 280 31.32 1.81 11.73
C VAL A 280 32.19 1.58 10.50
N THR A 281 32.72 0.37 10.33
CA THR A 281 33.43 -0.03 9.10
C THR A 281 32.47 -0.81 8.22
N LEU A 282 32.20 -0.29 7.03
CA LEU A 282 31.27 -0.87 6.07
C LEU A 282 31.85 -2.14 5.42
N SER A 283 30.96 -2.98 4.89
CA SER A 283 31.31 -4.24 4.26
C SER A 283 32.08 -4.05 2.95
N SER A 284 32.70 -5.11 2.43
CA SER A 284 33.43 -5.03 1.16
C SER A 284 32.47 -4.92 -0.03
N ALA A 285 32.93 -4.34 -1.15
CA ALA A 285 32.13 -4.26 -2.37
C ALA A 285 31.62 -5.65 -2.82
N GLY A 286 32.43 -6.71 -2.66
CA GLY A 286 32.01 -8.07 -3.01
C GLY A 286 30.79 -8.57 -2.23
N ASN A 287 30.65 -8.19 -0.97
CA ASN A 287 29.50 -8.56 -0.14
C ASN A 287 28.27 -7.75 -0.54
N TYR A 288 28.41 -6.43 -0.70
CA TYR A 288 27.33 -5.58 -1.22
C TYR A 288 26.83 -6.04 -2.59
N LYS A 289 27.71 -6.56 -3.46
CA LYS A 289 27.30 -7.17 -4.74
C LYS A 289 26.41 -8.38 -4.53
N ILE A 290 26.74 -9.26 -3.58
CA ILE A 290 25.94 -10.45 -3.26
C ILE A 290 24.58 -10.03 -2.71
N GLY A 291 24.54 -9.06 -1.78
CA GLY A 291 23.29 -8.48 -1.27
C GLY A 291 22.43 -7.89 -2.39
N LEU A 292 23.02 -7.11 -3.30
CA LEU A 292 22.33 -6.56 -4.48
C LEU A 292 21.72 -7.67 -5.35
N ILE A 293 22.48 -8.71 -5.68
CA ILE A 293 21.96 -9.83 -6.47
C ILE A 293 20.78 -10.50 -5.76
N HIS A 294 20.89 -10.78 -4.47
CA HIS A 294 19.81 -11.38 -3.69
C HIS A 294 18.53 -10.51 -3.73
N HIS A 295 18.68 -9.19 -3.59
CA HIS A 295 17.59 -8.23 -3.68
C HIS A 295 17.01 -8.05 -5.10
N LEU A 296 17.73 -8.46 -6.13
CA LEU A 296 17.22 -8.48 -7.51
C LEU A 296 16.50 -9.79 -7.83
N GLU A 297 16.94 -10.91 -7.24
CA GLU A 297 16.31 -12.23 -7.41
C GLU A 297 14.94 -12.32 -6.71
N GLU A 298 14.84 -11.76 -5.50
CA GLU A 298 13.66 -11.89 -4.62
C GLU A 298 12.98 -10.53 -4.35
N PRO A 299 11.65 -10.47 -4.18
CA PRO A 299 10.96 -9.28 -3.71
C PRO A 299 11.39 -8.86 -2.30
N LEU A 300 11.51 -7.56 -2.06
CA LEU A 300 11.93 -6.96 -0.78
C LEU A 300 10.79 -6.83 0.24
N VAL A 301 9.79 -7.70 0.12
CA VAL A 301 8.58 -7.69 0.96
C VAL A 301 8.34 -9.06 1.54
N THR A 302 7.89 -9.07 2.80
CA THR A 302 7.47 -10.29 3.49
C THR A 302 5.95 -10.39 3.51
N GLN A 303 5.41 -11.60 3.71
CA GLN A 303 3.97 -11.84 3.64
C GLN A 303 3.21 -11.03 4.70
N ASP A 304 3.82 -10.78 5.85
CA ASP A 304 3.24 -10.01 6.95
C ASP A 304 3.14 -8.50 6.64
N GLN A 305 3.90 -8.01 5.65
CA GLN A 305 3.85 -6.63 5.17
C GLN A 305 2.82 -6.42 4.05
N LEU A 306 2.21 -7.50 3.55
CA LEU A 306 1.26 -7.45 2.44
C LEU A 306 -0.19 -7.62 2.94
N PRO A 307 -1.17 -7.02 2.23
CA PRO A 307 -2.58 -7.32 2.45
C PRO A 307 -2.86 -8.84 2.31
N PRO A 308 -3.83 -9.40 3.07
CA PRO A 308 -4.09 -10.84 3.06
C PRO A 308 -4.48 -11.44 1.70
N ASN A 309 -4.98 -10.60 0.78
CA ASN A 309 -5.36 -11.00 -0.58
C ASN A 309 -4.19 -11.07 -1.56
N VAL A 310 -2.99 -10.59 -1.19
CA VAL A 310 -1.78 -10.59 -2.04
C VAL A 310 -0.77 -11.61 -1.48
N PRO A 311 -0.71 -12.83 -2.05
CA PRO A 311 0.28 -13.83 -1.65
C PRO A 311 1.66 -13.53 -2.26
N ILE A 312 2.73 -13.90 -1.56
CA ILE A 312 4.08 -13.95 -2.13
C ILE A 312 4.20 -15.18 -3.05
N PRO A 313 4.68 -15.01 -4.29
CA PRO A 313 4.99 -16.13 -5.18
C PRO A 313 6.00 -17.11 -4.57
N PRO A 314 5.95 -18.41 -4.91
CA PRO A 314 7.02 -19.34 -4.55
C PRO A 314 8.38 -18.91 -5.11
N HIS A 315 9.46 -19.28 -4.40
CA HIS A 315 10.83 -19.08 -4.88
C HIS A 315 11.04 -19.69 -6.27
N GLY A 316 11.67 -18.94 -7.17
CA GLY A 316 11.85 -19.32 -8.58
C GLY A 316 10.76 -18.79 -9.52
N SER A 317 9.56 -18.48 -8.99
CA SER A 317 8.45 -17.94 -9.78
C SER A 317 8.40 -16.40 -9.83
N PHE A 318 9.41 -15.70 -9.30
CA PHE A 318 9.42 -14.24 -9.24
C PHE A 318 9.75 -13.58 -10.58
N GLY A 319 9.30 -12.33 -10.74
CA GLY A 319 9.70 -11.45 -11.85
C GLY A 319 11.07 -10.80 -11.69
N GLY A 320 11.86 -11.24 -10.71
CA GLY A 320 13.21 -10.74 -10.45
C GLY A 320 14.27 -11.27 -11.42
N LEU A 321 15.52 -11.20 -11.00
CA LEU A 321 16.68 -11.63 -11.77
C LEU A 321 16.68 -13.15 -12.00
N GLN A 322 16.63 -13.53 -13.28
CA GLN A 322 16.54 -14.94 -13.68
C GLN A 322 17.90 -15.62 -13.84
N ASN A 323 17.93 -16.94 -13.68
CA ASN A 323 19.13 -17.78 -13.88
C ASN A 323 19.48 -17.95 -15.37
N ARG A 324 20.00 -16.89 -16.02
CA ARG A 324 20.37 -16.89 -17.44
C ARG A 324 21.60 -16.03 -17.73
N LEU A 325 22.16 -16.18 -18.94
CA LEU A 325 23.24 -15.33 -19.44
C LEU A 325 22.67 -13.97 -19.88
N GLN A 326 22.96 -12.91 -19.13
CA GLN A 326 22.41 -11.57 -19.39
C GLN A 326 23.26 -10.43 -18.81
N VAL A 327 23.02 -9.22 -19.31
CA VAL A 327 23.36 -8.00 -18.56
C VAL A 327 22.32 -7.86 -17.45
N VAL A 328 22.76 -7.60 -16.23
CA VAL A 328 21.88 -7.52 -15.06
C VAL A 328 21.17 -6.16 -15.06
N GLY A 329 19.83 -6.19 -15.09
CA GLY A 329 18.99 -5.04 -14.79
C GLY A 329 19.02 -4.71 -13.31
N VAL A 330 19.15 -3.43 -12.97
CA VAL A 330 19.24 -2.95 -11.58
C VAL A 330 18.16 -1.91 -11.38
N ASN A 331 17.15 -2.24 -10.57
CA ASN A 331 16.08 -1.31 -10.23
C ASN A 331 16.47 -0.42 -9.01
N PRO A 332 15.87 0.77 -8.86
CA PRO A 332 16.22 1.70 -7.77
C PRO A 332 16.06 1.10 -6.37
N TRP A 333 14.98 0.38 -6.09
CA TRP A 333 14.73 -0.16 -4.75
C TRP A 333 15.78 -1.19 -4.34
N SER A 334 16.04 -2.19 -5.19
CA SER A 334 17.04 -3.21 -4.90
C SER A 334 18.43 -2.60 -4.73
N LEU A 335 18.75 -1.52 -5.45
CA LEU A 335 20.03 -0.82 -5.30
C LEU A 335 20.13 -0.05 -3.97
N GLU A 336 19.07 0.66 -3.59
CA GLU A 336 19.00 1.40 -2.33
C GLU A 336 19.07 0.46 -1.12
N GLU A 337 18.24 -0.59 -1.09
CA GLU A 337 18.22 -1.58 0.01
C GLU A 337 19.54 -2.34 0.12
N ALA A 338 20.16 -2.69 -1.02
CA ALA A 338 21.48 -3.31 -1.00
C ALA A 338 22.54 -2.40 -0.36
N GLY A 339 22.45 -1.09 -0.57
CA GLY A 339 23.37 -0.11 0.00
C GLY A 339 23.06 0.26 1.45
N LEU A 340 21.86 -0.06 1.95
CA LEU A 340 21.37 0.38 3.24
C LEU A 340 21.98 -0.43 4.39
N VAL A 341 22.49 0.28 5.39
CA VAL A 341 22.85 -0.26 6.70
C VAL A 341 22.11 0.55 7.76
N THR A 342 21.28 -0.10 8.57
CA THR A 342 20.54 0.58 9.65
C THR A 342 21.14 0.23 11.00
N LEU A 343 21.41 1.27 11.79
CA LEU A 343 21.87 1.14 13.17
C LEU A 343 20.79 1.71 14.10
N GLU A 344 20.49 0.98 15.16
CA GLU A 344 19.73 1.48 16.30
C GLU A 344 20.72 1.85 17.42
N VAL A 345 20.53 3.02 18.02
CA VAL A 345 21.18 3.41 19.27
C VAL A 345 20.17 3.36 20.40
N GLU A 346 20.49 2.58 21.43
CA GLU A 346 19.77 2.54 22.70
C GLU A 346 20.54 3.38 23.75
N VAL A 347 19.87 4.36 24.36
CA VAL A 347 20.39 5.19 25.45
C VAL A 347 19.60 4.86 26.71
N ASP A 348 20.24 4.14 27.64
CA ASP A 348 19.70 3.84 28.97
C ASP A 348 20.05 4.99 29.91
N THR A 349 19.02 5.60 30.51
CA THR A 349 19.14 6.64 31.53
C THR A 349 18.39 6.25 32.79
N ASP A 350 18.68 6.95 33.90
CA ASP A 350 17.86 6.87 35.11
C ASP A 350 16.39 7.32 34.93
N LEU A 351 16.05 7.92 33.78
CA LEU A 351 14.70 8.35 33.41
C LEU A 351 13.98 7.36 32.46
N GLY A 352 14.68 6.37 31.91
CA GLY A 352 14.14 5.41 30.95
C GLY A 352 15.13 5.03 29.86
N VAL A 353 14.71 4.12 28.98
CA VAL A 353 15.45 3.67 27.79
C VAL A 353 14.86 4.35 26.57
N PHE A 354 15.72 4.95 25.75
CA PHE A 354 15.34 5.67 24.54
C PHE A 354 16.09 5.07 23.36
N THR A 355 15.39 4.84 22.24
CA THR A 355 15.98 4.31 21.01
C THR A 355 15.81 5.28 19.86
N GLU A 356 16.78 5.28 18.94
CA GLU A 356 16.75 6.06 17.69
C GLU A 356 17.46 5.25 16.60
N GLU A 357 16.94 5.29 15.38
CA GLU A 357 17.57 4.65 14.22
C GLU A 357 18.33 5.67 13.38
N VAL A 358 19.43 5.22 12.77
CA VAL A 358 20.14 5.98 11.74
C VAL A 358 20.51 5.07 10.59
N GLU A 359 20.23 5.57 9.39
CA GLU A 359 20.51 4.90 8.14
C GLU A 359 21.86 5.35 7.56
N ILE A 360 22.62 4.41 7.04
CA ILE A 360 23.82 4.63 6.25
C ILE A 360 23.53 4.11 4.84
N HIS A 361 23.40 5.04 3.90
CA HIS A 361 23.25 4.74 2.47
C HIS A 361 24.65 4.62 1.84
N THR A 362 25.09 3.38 1.61
CA THR A 362 26.42 3.11 1.07
C THR A 362 26.46 3.43 -0.43
N ASP A 363 27.43 4.23 -0.87
CA ASP A 363 27.67 4.60 -2.26
C ASP A 363 28.19 3.40 -3.06
N LEU A 364 27.28 2.60 -3.59
CA LEU A 364 27.63 1.42 -4.37
C LEU A 364 28.20 1.79 -5.76
N PRO A 365 29.16 1.00 -6.29
CA PRO A 365 29.73 1.24 -7.60
C PRO A 365 28.78 0.90 -8.77
N TRP A 366 27.72 0.13 -8.51
CA TRP A 366 26.67 -0.17 -9.50
C TRP A 366 25.62 0.94 -9.53
N LYS A 367 24.98 1.10 -10.69
CA LYS A 367 23.94 2.10 -10.93
C LYS A 367 22.67 1.42 -11.41
N VAL A 368 21.55 2.14 -11.35
CA VAL A 368 20.29 1.73 -11.97
C VAL A 368 20.55 1.44 -13.45
N SER A 369 20.07 0.31 -13.94
CA SER A 369 20.33 -0.17 -15.29
C SER A 369 19.13 -0.92 -15.86
N THR A 370 18.93 -0.82 -17.17
CA THR A 370 17.80 -1.45 -17.88
C THR A 370 17.99 -2.95 -18.13
N GLY A 371 19.20 -3.49 -17.92
CA GLY A 371 19.56 -4.85 -18.35
C GLY A 371 19.80 -4.99 -19.86
N LEU A 372 19.72 -3.90 -20.62
CA LEU A 372 20.00 -3.93 -22.06
C LEU A 372 21.48 -4.25 -22.33
N ARG A 373 21.73 -4.82 -23.51
CA ARG A 373 23.08 -4.99 -24.04
C ARG A 373 23.66 -3.68 -24.60
N ASN A 374 22.84 -2.63 -24.73
CA ASN A 374 23.30 -1.30 -25.12
C ASN A 374 23.42 -0.40 -23.88
N VAL A 375 24.66 -0.09 -23.50
CA VAL A 375 25.01 0.43 -22.16
C VAL A 375 25.78 1.76 -22.23
N PRO A 376 25.70 2.62 -21.21
CA PRO A 376 26.46 3.86 -21.12
C PRO A 376 27.95 3.64 -20.84
N LEU A 377 28.77 4.54 -21.38
CA LEU A 377 30.17 4.68 -20.97
C LEU A 377 30.28 5.08 -19.50
N ASN A 378 31.42 4.73 -18.90
CA ASN A 378 31.84 5.14 -17.57
C ASN A 378 30.86 4.76 -16.43
N GLN A 379 29.99 3.78 -16.66
CA GLN A 379 29.15 3.16 -15.63
C GLN A 379 29.44 1.66 -15.52
N ALA A 380 29.27 1.09 -14.33
CA ALA A 380 29.50 -0.34 -14.14
C ALA A 380 28.41 -1.18 -14.84
N VAL A 381 28.84 -2.10 -15.68
CA VAL A 381 28.00 -3.09 -16.36
C VAL A 381 28.16 -4.41 -15.64
N LEU A 382 27.14 -4.80 -14.89
CA LEU A 382 27.07 -6.08 -14.21
C LEU A 382 26.52 -7.15 -15.16
N VAL A 383 27.20 -8.29 -15.24
CA VAL A 383 26.83 -9.41 -16.10
C VAL A 383 26.64 -10.64 -15.23
N GLN A 384 25.76 -11.53 -15.66
CA GLN A 384 25.50 -12.82 -15.02
C GLN A 384 25.59 -13.95 -16.04
N ALA A 385 26.03 -15.14 -15.58
CA ALA A 385 25.80 -16.42 -16.24
C ALA A 385 24.89 -17.33 -15.40
N LYS A 386 24.50 -18.48 -15.98
CA LYS A 386 23.77 -19.50 -15.21
C LYS A 386 24.60 -20.01 -14.02
N GLU A 387 23.94 -20.67 -13.10
CA GLU A 387 24.61 -21.33 -11.98
C GLU A 387 25.53 -22.47 -12.46
N HIS A 388 26.81 -22.42 -12.06
CA HIS A 388 27.86 -23.37 -12.41
C HIS A 388 28.80 -23.59 -11.23
N THR A 389 29.55 -24.70 -11.28
CA THR A 389 30.55 -25.01 -10.26
C THR A 389 31.79 -24.11 -10.32
N SER A 390 32.06 -23.48 -11.47
CA SER A 390 33.21 -22.59 -11.68
C SER A 390 32.97 -21.67 -12.87
N TYR A 391 33.66 -20.53 -12.90
CA TYR A 391 33.57 -19.54 -13.97
C TYR A 391 34.96 -19.16 -14.47
N ASP A 392 35.07 -18.94 -15.78
CA ASP A 392 36.29 -18.47 -16.45
C ASP A 392 35.90 -17.53 -17.60
N TRP A 393 35.77 -16.25 -17.25
CA TRP A 393 35.36 -15.20 -18.16
C TRP A 393 36.55 -14.50 -18.81
N THR A 394 36.38 -14.17 -20.08
CA THR A 394 37.29 -13.29 -20.83
C THR A 394 36.53 -12.13 -21.43
N LEU A 395 37.20 -10.99 -21.62
CA LEU A 395 36.64 -9.78 -22.21
C LEU A 395 37.51 -9.36 -23.40
N ALA A 396 36.89 -9.29 -24.58
CA ALA A 396 37.46 -8.63 -25.74
C ALA A 396 36.87 -7.22 -25.86
N ALA A 397 37.71 -6.19 -25.71
CA ALA A 397 37.30 -4.79 -25.74
C ALA A 397 37.64 -4.11 -27.09
N PRO A 398 36.99 -2.98 -27.42
CA PRO A 398 37.34 -2.16 -28.58
C PRO A 398 38.81 -1.74 -28.58
N ALA A 399 39.40 -1.58 -29.76
CA ALA A 399 40.79 -1.15 -29.90
C ALA A 399 41.01 0.21 -29.21
N GLY A 400 41.98 0.25 -28.29
CA GLY A 400 42.30 1.45 -27.51
C GLY A 400 41.69 1.47 -26.11
N SER A 401 40.75 0.57 -25.80
CA SER A 401 40.19 0.41 -24.46
C SER A 401 41.24 -0.12 -23.49
N ALA A 402 41.24 0.39 -22.26
CA ALA A 402 42.07 -0.04 -21.14
C ALA A 402 41.28 -0.86 -20.09
N VAL A 403 40.04 -1.22 -20.41
CA VAL A 403 39.12 -1.91 -19.50
C VAL A 403 39.63 -3.29 -19.14
N THR A 404 39.36 -3.68 -17.89
CA THR A 404 39.58 -5.03 -17.39
C THR A 404 38.29 -5.56 -16.79
N LEU A 405 38.05 -6.85 -16.97
CA LEU A 405 36.93 -7.54 -16.35
C LEU A 405 37.24 -7.81 -14.87
N GLN A 406 36.35 -7.35 -13.99
CA GLN A 406 36.41 -7.63 -12.56
C GLN A 406 35.66 -8.94 -12.26
N ASP A 407 36.13 -9.66 -11.25
CA ASP A 407 35.50 -10.88 -10.75
C ASP A 407 35.26 -11.96 -11.82
N ALA A 408 36.18 -12.05 -12.80
CA ALA A 408 36.12 -12.96 -13.95
C ALA A 408 36.05 -14.47 -13.60
N THR A 409 36.23 -14.84 -12.35
CA THR A 409 36.10 -16.23 -11.85
C THR A 409 34.84 -16.47 -11.03
N THR A 410 33.91 -15.51 -11.04
CA THR A 410 32.62 -15.57 -10.33
C THR A 410 31.46 -15.60 -11.31
N ARG A 411 30.26 -15.90 -10.80
CA ARG A 411 29.00 -15.88 -11.55
C ARG A 411 28.64 -14.47 -12.07
N TYR A 412 29.06 -13.43 -11.34
CA TYR A 412 28.63 -12.05 -11.56
C TYR A 412 29.82 -11.11 -11.86
N PRO A 413 30.53 -11.29 -12.98
CA PRO A 413 31.60 -10.37 -13.36
C PRO A 413 31.02 -9.00 -13.74
N TYR A 414 31.87 -7.97 -13.68
CA TYR A 414 31.48 -6.63 -14.15
C TYR A 414 32.66 -5.89 -14.75
N PHE A 415 32.37 -4.88 -15.56
CA PHE A 415 33.38 -3.98 -16.14
C PHE A 415 32.79 -2.58 -16.32
N ILE A 416 33.64 -1.58 -16.56
CA ILE A 416 33.23 -0.20 -16.83
C ILE A 416 33.72 0.14 -18.23
N PRO A 417 32.86 0.27 -19.26
CA PRO A 417 33.31 0.59 -20.61
C PRO A 417 33.83 2.03 -20.68
N ASP A 418 35.02 2.20 -21.25
CA ASP A 418 35.73 3.48 -21.34
C ASP A 418 35.69 4.12 -22.74
N ILE A 419 35.35 3.34 -23.77
CA ILE A 419 35.33 3.77 -25.18
C ILE A 419 34.10 3.19 -25.86
N SER A 420 33.46 3.97 -26.73
CA SER A 420 32.33 3.48 -27.52
C SER A 420 32.72 2.32 -28.43
N GLY A 421 31.92 1.25 -28.41
CA GLY A 421 32.13 0.08 -29.26
C GLY A 421 31.57 -1.22 -28.69
N LEU A 422 31.88 -2.32 -29.38
CA LEU A 422 31.53 -3.67 -28.97
C LEU A 422 32.53 -4.23 -27.95
N TYR A 423 32.01 -4.64 -26.80
CA TYR A 423 32.66 -5.45 -25.79
C TYR A 423 32.08 -6.85 -25.85
N GLU A 424 32.92 -7.87 -26.05
CA GLU A 424 32.49 -9.26 -26.15
C GLU A 424 32.98 -10.02 -24.91
N LEU A 425 32.04 -10.50 -24.09
CA LEU A 425 32.33 -11.35 -22.95
C LEU A 425 32.19 -12.81 -23.38
N THR A 426 33.19 -13.64 -23.08
CA THR A 426 33.13 -15.07 -23.35
C THR A 426 33.37 -15.86 -22.08
N LEU A 427 32.42 -16.73 -21.74
CA LEU A 427 32.54 -17.73 -20.71
C LEU A 427 33.05 -19.03 -21.34
N ALA A 428 34.24 -19.47 -20.92
CA ALA A 428 34.91 -20.63 -21.52
C ALA A 428 34.18 -21.97 -21.27
N ASP A 429 33.26 -22.02 -20.31
CA ASP A 429 32.51 -23.24 -20.00
C ASP A 429 31.56 -23.62 -21.14
N ALA A 430 31.78 -24.80 -21.70
CA ALA A 430 31.02 -25.38 -22.80
C ALA A 430 29.58 -25.76 -22.41
N ALA A 431 29.26 -25.82 -21.11
CA ALA A 431 27.90 -26.13 -20.65
C ALA A 431 26.88 -25.00 -20.91
N GLU A 432 27.35 -23.77 -21.16
CA GLU A 432 26.50 -22.59 -21.36
C GLU A 432 26.19 -22.28 -22.83
N GLY A 433 27.04 -22.69 -23.77
CA GLY A 433 26.80 -22.41 -25.19
C GLY A 433 25.99 -23.50 -25.87
N ILE A 434 25.25 -23.09 -26.90
CA ILE A 434 24.48 -24.01 -27.76
C ILE A 434 25.43 -25.11 -28.30
N GLY A 435 25.14 -26.37 -27.98
CA GLY A 435 25.85 -27.53 -28.51
C GLY A 435 27.26 -27.77 -27.95
N GLY A 436 27.61 -27.25 -26.76
CA GLY A 436 28.92 -27.48 -26.15
C GLY A 436 29.99 -26.45 -26.52
N SER A 437 29.56 -25.25 -26.94
CA SER A 437 30.47 -24.14 -27.27
C SER A 437 30.63 -23.19 -26.08
N PRO A 438 31.69 -22.36 -26.03
CA PRO A 438 31.73 -21.22 -25.11
C PRO A 438 30.52 -20.31 -25.32
N ALA A 439 29.97 -19.76 -24.24
CA ALA A 439 28.89 -18.78 -24.33
C ALA A 439 29.46 -17.37 -24.47
N THR A 440 28.87 -16.59 -25.38
CA THR A 440 29.33 -15.24 -25.72
C THR A 440 28.20 -14.24 -25.53
N LEU A 441 28.49 -13.14 -24.85
CA LEU A 441 27.57 -12.01 -24.65
C LEU A 441 28.18 -10.75 -25.27
N GLU A 442 27.50 -10.18 -26.25
CA GLU A 442 27.86 -8.91 -26.90
C GLU A 442 27.24 -7.74 -26.13
N VAL A 443 28.06 -6.75 -25.77
CA VAL A 443 27.65 -5.51 -25.10
C VAL A 443 28.15 -4.31 -25.89
N PHE A 444 27.24 -3.41 -26.25
CA PHE A 444 27.51 -2.22 -27.05
C PHE A 444 27.53 -0.99 -26.14
N ALA A 445 28.70 -0.36 -25.98
CA ALA A 445 28.82 0.81 -25.13
C ALA A 445 28.77 2.11 -25.94
N GLY A 446 28.04 3.12 -25.46
CA GLY A 446 27.81 4.38 -26.16
C GLY A 446 27.65 5.59 -25.22
N GLN A 447 27.57 6.78 -25.82
CA GLN A 447 27.30 8.04 -25.11
C GLN A 447 25.87 8.51 -25.37
N TRP A 448 25.29 9.22 -24.40
CA TRP A 448 23.95 9.77 -24.50
C TRP A 448 23.88 10.94 -25.46
N ARG A 449 22.78 11.05 -26.20
CA ARG A 449 22.59 12.10 -27.18
C ARG A 449 21.44 13.03 -26.83
N GLY A 450 20.24 12.52 -26.56
CA GLY A 450 18.98 13.25 -26.56
C GLY A 450 18.47 13.47 -28.00
N VAL A 451 17.16 13.69 -28.16
CA VAL A 451 16.51 13.81 -29.47
C VAL A 451 15.70 15.09 -29.65
N ILE A 452 15.34 15.80 -28.59
CA ILE A 452 14.44 16.96 -28.71
C ILE A 452 15.19 18.17 -29.24
N VAL A 453 14.66 18.84 -30.26
CA VAL A 453 15.29 20.06 -30.82
C VAL A 453 14.36 21.26 -30.90
N ASP A 454 13.06 21.05 -30.82
CA ASP A 454 12.04 22.11 -30.86
C ASP A 454 10.70 21.58 -30.28
N GLU A 455 9.66 22.40 -30.30
CA GLU A 455 8.27 21.99 -30.05
C GLU A 455 7.34 22.34 -31.23
N ASP A 456 6.27 21.56 -31.42
CA ASP A 456 5.26 21.82 -32.44
C ASP A 456 4.19 22.82 -31.95
N MET A 457 3.17 23.08 -32.78
CA MET A 457 2.10 24.02 -32.43
C MET A 457 1.20 23.56 -31.26
N ASP A 458 1.22 22.27 -30.95
CA ASP A 458 0.49 21.67 -29.84
C ASP A 458 1.39 21.55 -28.58
N GLY A 459 2.65 22.03 -28.63
CA GLY A 459 3.63 21.96 -27.55
C GLY A 459 4.32 20.60 -27.41
N ARG A 460 4.23 19.74 -28.44
CA ARG A 460 4.84 18.40 -28.43
C ARG A 460 6.28 18.46 -28.92
N PRO A 461 7.17 17.56 -28.46
CA PRO A 461 8.56 17.60 -28.85
C PRO A 461 8.76 17.28 -30.35
N VAL A 462 9.58 18.09 -31.00
CA VAL A 462 10.07 17.84 -32.36
C VAL A 462 11.41 17.10 -32.28
N PRO A 463 11.52 15.90 -32.88
CA PRO A 463 12.74 15.10 -32.84
C PRO A 463 13.80 15.58 -33.85
N ASP A 464 15.06 15.37 -33.50
CA ASP A 464 16.22 15.63 -34.34
C ASP A 464 16.16 14.82 -35.64
N THR A 465 16.34 15.51 -36.77
CA THR A 465 16.43 14.92 -38.11
C THR A 465 17.45 13.79 -38.23
N ALA A 466 18.48 13.76 -37.38
CA ALA A 466 19.45 12.67 -37.39
C ALA A 466 18.87 11.32 -36.98
N CYS A 467 17.78 11.30 -36.20
CA CYS A 467 17.05 10.08 -35.84
C CYS A 467 15.97 9.76 -36.88
N THR A 468 15.17 10.77 -37.27
CA THR A 468 14.06 10.58 -38.22
C THR A 468 14.52 10.38 -39.68
N LEU A 469 15.80 10.58 -39.98
CA LEU A 469 16.38 10.16 -41.27
C LEU A 469 16.28 8.64 -41.48
N CYS A 470 16.35 7.85 -40.40
CA CYS A 470 16.26 6.38 -40.46
C CYS A 470 14.94 5.86 -39.89
N HIS A 471 14.39 6.49 -38.85
CA HIS A 471 13.08 6.14 -38.28
C HIS A 471 11.96 6.88 -39.03
N ASN A 472 11.54 6.32 -40.16
CA ASN A 472 10.63 6.95 -41.11
C ASN A 472 9.76 5.94 -41.88
N ASP A 473 9.58 4.75 -41.32
CA ASP A 473 8.91 3.58 -41.92
C ASP A 473 9.56 3.04 -43.21
N MET A 474 10.62 3.68 -43.73
CA MET A 474 11.38 3.19 -44.88
C MET A 474 12.59 2.35 -44.46
N PHE A 475 13.34 2.76 -43.43
CA PHE A 475 14.50 2.02 -42.94
C PHE A 475 14.26 1.36 -41.58
N ALA A 476 13.60 2.07 -40.67
CA ALA A 476 13.11 1.58 -39.40
C ALA A 476 11.72 2.21 -39.12
N PRO A 477 10.87 1.56 -38.32
CA PRO A 477 9.57 2.12 -37.95
C PRO A 477 9.71 3.53 -37.37
N ASP A 478 8.83 4.44 -37.80
CA ASP A 478 8.65 5.72 -37.13
C ASP A 478 7.84 5.51 -35.86
N LYS A 479 8.53 5.56 -34.72
CA LYS A 479 7.92 5.58 -33.39
C LYS A 479 7.97 6.96 -32.74
N PHE A 480 8.57 7.95 -33.38
CA PHE A 480 8.64 9.31 -32.86
C PHE A 480 7.28 10.01 -32.95
N THR A 481 6.56 9.80 -34.05
CA THR A 481 5.24 10.40 -34.26
C THR A 481 4.24 9.99 -33.16
N ASP A 482 4.24 8.72 -32.75
CA ASP A 482 3.40 8.24 -31.66
C ASP A 482 3.97 8.64 -30.28
N TRP A 483 5.29 8.45 -30.08
CA TRP A 483 5.96 8.78 -28.81
C TRP A 483 5.76 10.24 -28.40
N ALA A 484 5.80 11.20 -29.34
CA ALA A 484 5.61 12.61 -29.05
C ALA A 484 4.23 12.96 -28.46
N GLN A 485 3.29 12.02 -28.47
CA GLN A 485 1.94 12.13 -27.90
C GLN A 485 1.77 11.36 -26.59
N THR A 486 2.87 10.86 -26.02
CA THR A 486 2.88 10.10 -24.76
C THR A 486 3.17 11.01 -23.57
N GLY A 487 2.73 10.61 -22.38
CA GLY A 487 3.12 11.25 -21.13
C GLY A 487 4.64 11.19 -20.89
N HIS A 488 5.32 10.17 -21.40
CA HIS A 488 6.79 10.07 -21.34
C HIS A 488 7.48 11.25 -22.04
N ALA A 489 6.92 11.69 -23.17
CA ALA A 489 7.47 12.78 -23.97
C ALA A 489 7.21 14.18 -23.40
N GLU A 490 6.33 14.33 -22.41
CA GLU A 490 5.92 15.64 -21.88
C GLU A 490 5.95 15.80 -20.36
N ILE A 491 6.14 14.73 -19.58
CA ILE A 491 5.99 14.81 -18.11
C ILE A 491 6.99 15.76 -17.47
N PHE A 492 8.23 15.81 -17.98
CA PHE A 492 9.22 16.78 -17.53
C PHE A 492 8.76 18.18 -17.94
N THR A 493 8.43 18.38 -19.21
CA THR A 493 7.98 19.67 -19.76
C THR A 493 6.82 20.26 -18.96
N THR A 494 5.79 19.45 -18.72
CA THR A 494 4.59 19.86 -17.98
C THR A 494 4.93 20.31 -16.57
N ASN A 495 5.75 19.54 -15.85
CA ASN A 495 6.11 19.88 -14.48
C ASN A 495 7.09 21.05 -14.40
N PHE A 496 8.02 21.17 -15.35
CA PHE A 496 8.93 22.30 -15.43
C PHE A 496 8.18 23.64 -15.61
N ASN A 497 7.05 23.61 -16.31
CA ASN A 497 6.19 24.78 -16.49
C ASN A 497 5.26 25.06 -15.30
N SER A 498 4.91 24.06 -14.50
CA SER A 498 3.76 24.15 -13.58
C SER A 498 4.02 23.75 -12.11
N SER A 499 5.16 23.12 -11.80
CA SER A 499 5.43 22.53 -10.48
C SER A 499 6.72 23.04 -9.85
N ALA A 500 6.61 23.66 -8.68
CA ALA A 500 7.77 24.07 -7.86
C ALA A 500 8.42 22.89 -7.10
N TYR A 501 7.77 21.71 -7.09
CA TYR A 501 8.29 20.51 -6.40
C TYR A 501 9.40 19.82 -7.20
N TRP A 502 9.46 20.08 -8.50
CA TRP A 502 10.34 19.42 -9.44
C TRP A 502 11.78 19.95 -9.38
N GLY A 503 12.75 19.03 -9.38
CA GLY A 503 14.18 19.35 -9.28
C GLY A 503 15.07 18.15 -9.64
N GLN A 504 16.38 18.28 -9.44
CA GLN A 504 17.38 17.31 -9.91
C GLN A 504 17.15 15.86 -9.42
N ARG A 505 16.54 15.66 -8.25
CA ARG A 505 16.15 14.33 -7.75
C ARG A 505 15.25 13.54 -8.72
N CYS A 506 14.54 14.22 -9.62
CA CYS A 506 13.66 13.61 -10.60
C CYS A 506 14.42 13.19 -11.89
N PHE A 507 15.67 13.62 -12.06
CA PHE A 507 16.36 13.55 -13.35
C PHE A 507 16.77 12.13 -13.72
N ALA A 508 17.09 11.30 -12.72
CA ALA A 508 17.40 9.88 -12.92
C ALA A 508 16.32 9.15 -13.75
N CYS A 509 15.05 9.50 -13.55
CA CYS A 509 13.93 8.86 -14.26
C CYS A 509 13.41 9.65 -15.46
N HIS A 510 13.55 10.97 -15.46
CA HIS A 510 12.84 11.85 -16.39
C HIS A 510 13.74 12.66 -17.33
N THR A 511 14.99 12.25 -17.47
CA THR A 511 15.96 12.85 -18.39
C THR A 511 16.85 11.77 -18.99
N VAL A 512 17.58 12.10 -20.05
CA VAL A 512 18.49 11.18 -20.71
C VAL A 512 19.86 11.26 -20.03
N GLY A 513 20.26 10.16 -19.41
CA GLY A 513 21.65 9.90 -19.02
C GLY A 513 22.14 10.58 -17.75
N TYR A 514 21.24 11.02 -16.86
CA TYR A 514 21.64 11.66 -15.60
C TYR A 514 22.44 10.73 -14.69
N ASP A 515 23.74 10.99 -14.54
CA ASP A 515 24.62 10.34 -13.55
C ASP A 515 25.85 11.22 -13.28
N PRO A 516 25.84 12.03 -12.21
CA PRO A 516 26.93 12.98 -11.90
C PRO A 516 28.30 12.35 -11.68
N ALA A 517 28.39 11.02 -11.57
CA ALA A 517 29.64 10.30 -11.42
C ALA A 517 30.22 9.78 -12.76
N ALA A 518 29.50 9.88 -13.88
CA ALA A 518 29.87 9.26 -15.15
C ALA A 518 29.95 10.27 -16.31
N ASP A 519 31.14 10.41 -16.92
CA ASP A 519 31.30 11.22 -18.14
C ASP A 519 30.79 10.43 -19.36
N ASN A 520 29.49 10.54 -19.64
CA ASN A 520 28.81 9.76 -20.68
C ASN A 520 27.94 10.64 -21.62
N LEU A 521 28.11 11.96 -21.54
CA LEU A 521 27.32 12.98 -22.24
C LEU A 521 25.82 12.97 -21.89
N GLY A 522 25.50 12.67 -20.63
CA GLY A 522 24.17 12.83 -20.05
C GLY A 522 23.71 14.28 -19.97
N ILE A 523 22.55 14.50 -19.33
CA ILE A 523 21.97 15.84 -19.18
C ILE A 523 22.86 16.77 -18.34
N ASP A 524 23.53 16.22 -17.35
CA ASP A 524 24.39 16.91 -16.39
C ASP A 524 25.74 17.33 -16.98
N GLU A 525 26.16 16.75 -18.09
CA GLU A 525 27.31 17.21 -18.89
C GLU A 525 26.94 18.23 -19.97
N ALA A 526 25.67 18.61 -20.11
CA ALA A 526 25.27 19.62 -21.08
C ALA A 526 25.97 20.97 -20.77
N THR A 527 26.50 21.62 -21.81
CA THR A 527 27.32 22.83 -21.62
C THR A 527 26.57 24.02 -21.00
N ASP A 528 25.23 24.00 -21.08
CA ASP A 528 24.30 24.99 -20.53
C ASP A 528 23.56 24.50 -19.27
N TYR A 529 23.94 23.35 -18.69
CA TYR A 529 23.26 22.71 -17.56
C TYR A 529 23.11 23.63 -16.35
N ASN A 530 24.18 24.29 -15.92
CA ASN A 530 24.13 25.21 -14.78
C ASN A 530 23.20 26.41 -15.02
N THR A 531 23.07 26.87 -16.27
CA THR A 531 22.12 27.92 -16.64
C THR A 531 20.70 27.39 -16.52
N PHE A 532 20.46 26.16 -17.00
CA PHE A 532 19.16 25.50 -16.90
C PHE A 532 18.73 25.27 -15.44
N LEU A 533 19.66 24.87 -14.57
CA LEU A 533 19.37 24.69 -13.14
C LEU A 533 18.83 25.98 -12.48
N GLY A 534 19.21 27.15 -12.98
CA GLY A 534 18.70 28.44 -12.50
C GLY A 534 17.22 28.69 -12.80
N MET A 535 16.61 27.91 -13.70
CA MET A 535 15.18 27.96 -14.04
C MET A 535 14.34 26.97 -13.22
N LEU A 536 14.97 26.01 -12.53
CA LEU A 536 14.25 25.02 -11.72
C LEU A 536 13.70 25.63 -10.43
N GLY A 537 12.54 25.13 -9.98
CA GLY A 537 11.88 25.57 -8.75
C GLY A 537 11.09 26.88 -8.87
N ASP A 538 11.08 27.53 -10.04
CA ASP A 538 10.25 28.71 -10.35
C ASP A 538 9.37 28.44 -11.59
N PRO A 539 8.22 27.77 -11.42
CA PRO A 539 7.39 27.34 -12.55
C PRO A 539 6.73 28.52 -13.27
N GLN A 540 6.98 28.65 -14.57
CA GLN A 540 6.33 29.60 -15.47
C GLN A 540 5.75 28.88 -16.70
N PRO A 541 4.61 29.33 -17.27
CA PRO A 541 3.97 28.66 -18.40
C PRO A 541 4.85 28.50 -19.65
N ASP A 542 5.84 29.36 -19.83
CA ASP A 542 6.76 29.42 -20.96
C ASP A 542 8.19 28.95 -20.62
N ASN A 543 8.41 28.36 -19.45
CA ASN A 543 9.73 27.88 -19.02
C ASN A 543 10.35 26.94 -20.05
N TRP A 544 9.58 25.99 -20.55
CA TRP A 544 10.05 25.02 -21.54
C TRP A 544 10.43 25.67 -22.88
N SER A 545 9.54 26.50 -23.45
CA SER A 545 9.85 27.25 -24.67
C SER A 545 11.10 28.13 -24.50
N ASN A 546 11.28 28.71 -23.31
CA ASN A 546 12.49 29.46 -22.97
C ASN A 546 13.73 28.57 -22.84
N ALA A 547 13.60 27.34 -22.34
CA ALA A 547 14.70 26.39 -22.24
C ALA A 547 15.16 25.90 -23.61
N LEU A 548 14.24 25.65 -24.55
CA LEU A 548 14.57 25.30 -25.94
C LEU A 548 15.43 26.36 -26.63
N VAL A 549 15.23 27.64 -26.28
CA VAL A 549 15.98 28.77 -26.87
C VAL A 549 17.28 29.06 -26.11
N ASN A 550 17.23 29.08 -24.77
CA ASN A 550 18.32 29.60 -23.93
C ASN A 550 19.27 28.52 -23.43
N THR A 551 18.80 27.27 -23.34
CA THR A 551 19.55 26.11 -22.86
C THR A 551 19.28 24.87 -23.74
N PRO A 552 19.50 24.97 -25.06
CA PRO A 552 19.12 23.93 -26.02
C PRO A 552 19.83 22.58 -25.79
N GLU A 553 21.07 22.56 -25.28
CA GLU A 553 21.80 21.29 -25.08
C GLU A 553 21.20 20.50 -23.91
N THR A 554 20.81 21.19 -22.84
CA THR A 554 20.09 20.57 -21.70
C THR A 554 18.66 20.18 -22.10
N ALA A 555 17.92 21.06 -22.77
CA ALA A 555 16.54 20.79 -23.19
C ALA A 555 16.45 19.56 -24.11
N ARG A 556 17.47 19.35 -24.97
CA ARG A 556 17.60 18.18 -25.85
C ARG A 556 17.57 16.84 -25.12
N LYS A 557 17.89 16.81 -23.84
CA LYS A 557 17.99 15.62 -22.98
C LYS A 557 16.90 15.54 -21.89
N ALA A 558 15.95 16.47 -21.89
CA ALA A 558 14.82 16.44 -20.95
C ALA A 558 13.69 15.51 -21.43
N ASN A 559 12.76 15.13 -20.53
CA ASN A 559 11.73 14.09 -20.73
C ASN A 559 12.30 12.66 -20.83
N ILE A 560 11.40 11.66 -20.79
CA ILE A 560 11.74 10.27 -21.06
C ILE A 560 11.73 10.07 -22.58
N GLN A 561 12.90 9.77 -23.13
CA GLN A 561 13.11 9.63 -24.57
C GLN A 561 13.47 8.19 -24.95
N CYS A 562 13.71 7.96 -26.24
CA CYS A 562 14.06 6.65 -26.78
C CYS A 562 15.26 6.01 -26.05
N GLU A 563 16.27 6.82 -25.74
CA GLU A 563 17.51 6.37 -25.09
C GLU A 563 17.26 5.83 -23.67
N ASN A 564 16.24 6.31 -22.94
CA ASN A 564 15.90 5.76 -21.63
C ASN A 564 15.49 4.28 -21.69
N CYS A 565 14.88 3.83 -22.80
CA CYS A 565 14.39 2.47 -22.98
C CYS A 565 15.24 1.63 -23.95
N HIS A 566 16.10 2.25 -24.76
CA HIS A 566 16.90 1.59 -25.80
C HIS A 566 18.42 1.78 -25.61
N GLY A 567 18.82 2.45 -24.53
CA GLY A 567 20.21 2.78 -24.21
C GLY A 567 20.80 3.87 -25.12
N PRO A 568 22.08 4.24 -24.90
CA PRO A 568 22.73 5.38 -25.53
C PRO A 568 23.08 5.18 -27.01
N GLN A 569 23.25 6.28 -27.74
CA GLN A 569 23.48 6.28 -29.20
C GLN A 569 24.95 6.35 -29.66
N GLY A 570 25.85 6.94 -28.85
CA GLY A 570 27.11 7.55 -29.31
C GLY A 570 27.98 6.68 -30.22
N THR A 571 28.34 7.24 -31.39
CA THR A 571 29.28 6.68 -32.35
C THR A 571 30.55 7.53 -32.39
N SER A 572 31.72 6.88 -32.38
CA SER A 572 32.78 7.33 -33.29
C SER A 572 32.63 6.48 -34.55
N PHE A 573 32.60 7.11 -35.72
CA PHE A 573 32.40 6.47 -37.03
C PHE A 573 33.49 5.43 -37.40
N THR A 574 34.43 5.16 -36.52
CA THR A 574 35.66 4.38 -36.75
C THR A 574 35.79 3.12 -35.90
N GLY A 575 34.89 2.88 -34.94
CA GLY A 575 34.77 1.65 -34.15
C GLY A 575 33.30 1.24 -34.06
N GLY A 576 33.00 -0.06 -34.08
CA GLY A 576 31.65 -0.61 -34.24
C GLY A 576 30.53 0.24 -33.62
N LEU A 577 29.55 0.61 -34.42
CA LEU A 577 28.49 1.52 -34.02
C LEU A 577 27.71 0.91 -32.84
N ALA A 578 27.63 1.60 -31.69
CA ALA A 578 26.68 1.23 -30.64
C ALA A 578 25.24 1.22 -31.19
N HIS A 579 24.95 2.16 -32.11
CA HIS A 579 23.73 2.25 -32.90
C HIS A 579 24.04 1.99 -34.39
N GLY A 580 24.03 0.73 -34.85
CA GLY A 580 24.41 0.35 -36.21
C GLY A 580 23.50 -0.67 -36.89
N PHE A 581 23.58 -0.75 -38.22
CA PHE A 581 22.84 -1.69 -39.09
C PHE A 581 23.32 -3.16 -39.02
N ALA A 582 24.07 -3.55 -37.99
CA ALA A 582 24.68 -4.88 -37.94
C ALA A 582 23.69 -5.91 -37.36
N GLY A 583 23.14 -6.76 -38.23
CA GLY A 583 22.25 -7.89 -37.88
C GLY A 583 20.79 -7.67 -38.28
N PRO A 584 19.91 -8.69 -38.17
CA PRO A 584 18.47 -8.51 -38.36
C PRO A 584 17.97 -7.48 -37.33
N LEU A 585 17.92 -6.22 -37.74
CA LEU A 585 17.21 -5.09 -37.14
C LEU A 585 17.12 -5.05 -35.59
N GLY A 586 18.19 -4.63 -34.89
CA GLY A 586 18.04 -3.94 -33.59
C GLY A 586 18.03 -4.77 -32.30
N GLU A 587 18.31 -6.08 -32.36
CA GLU A 587 18.35 -7.02 -31.21
C GLU A 587 18.96 -6.51 -29.89
N PRO A 588 20.13 -5.82 -29.83
CA PRO A 588 20.73 -5.44 -28.53
C PRO A 588 20.04 -4.27 -27.81
N ARG A 589 19.03 -3.66 -28.42
CA ARG A 589 18.40 -2.39 -27.97
C ARG A 589 16.94 -2.55 -27.58
N VAL A 590 16.33 -3.70 -27.86
CA VAL A 590 14.96 -4.00 -27.46
C VAL A 590 15.02 -5.21 -26.54
N ASP A 591 14.36 -5.10 -25.41
CA ASP A 591 14.22 -6.19 -24.45
C ASP A 591 12.79 -6.17 -23.92
N LEU A 592 12.20 -7.35 -23.74
CA LEU A 592 10.85 -7.49 -23.20
C LEU A 592 10.84 -7.58 -21.68
N SER A 593 12.01 -7.61 -21.03
CA SER A 593 12.13 -7.59 -19.59
C SER A 593 11.44 -6.37 -18.97
N SER A 594 10.71 -6.61 -17.88
CA SER A 594 10.14 -5.54 -17.06
C SER A 594 11.23 -4.67 -16.41
N ASP A 595 12.50 -5.09 -16.38
CA ASP A 595 13.63 -4.29 -15.89
C ASP A 595 13.81 -2.98 -16.65
N VAL A 596 13.50 -2.96 -17.96
CA VAL A 596 13.54 -1.74 -18.77
C VAL A 596 12.56 -0.69 -18.22
N CYS A 597 11.43 -1.12 -17.67
CA CYS A 597 10.46 -0.25 -17.02
C CYS A 597 10.85 0.05 -15.57
N ALA A 598 11.49 -0.92 -14.89
CA ALA A 598 11.84 -0.86 -13.47
C ALA A 598 12.85 0.25 -13.14
N VAL A 599 13.65 0.71 -14.10
CA VAL A 599 14.59 1.84 -13.90
C VAL A 599 13.89 3.10 -13.37
N CYS A 600 12.60 3.29 -13.70
CA CYS A 600 11.78 4.36 -13.16
C CYS A 600 10.59 3.83 -12.34
N HIS A 601 9.95 2.76 -12.79
CA HIS A 601 8.78 2.17 -12.15
C HIS A 601 9.13 1.12 -11.08
N GLY A 602 10.37 1.15 -10.59
CA GLY A 602 10.87 0.35 -9.48
C GLY A 602 11.30 1.19 -8.27
N GLU A 603 10.94 2.48 -8.19
CA GLU A 603 11.25 3.40 -7.09
C GLU A 603 10.04 3.54 -6.12
N PRO A 604 9.95 2.74 -5.04
CA PRO A 604 8.95 2.94 -4.00
C PRO A 604 9.22 4.20 -3.18
N LEU A 605 8.25 4.72 -2.44
CA LEU A 605 6.84 4.29 -2.41
C LEU A 605 6.02 4.91 -3.56
N ARG A 606 6.60 5.69 -4.46
CA ARG A 606 5.81 6.49 -5.42
C ARG A 606 5.60 5.82 -6.78
N HIS A 607 6.50 4.92 -7.18
CA HIS A 607 6.54 4.40 -8.53
C HIS A 607 6.63 2.87 -8.61
N ALA A 608 6.43 2.12 -7.53
CA ALA A 608 6.67 0.67 -7.41
C ALA A 608 5.68 -0.26 -8.14
N ARG A 609 5.30 0.07 -9.38
CA ARG A 609 4.49 -0.82 -10.24
C ARG A 609 5.24 -2.09 -10.61
N PHE A 610 6.57 -2.01 -10.76
CA PHE A 610 7.40 -3.18 -11.01
C PHE A 610 7.27 -4.19 -9.88
N GLN A 611 7.34 -3.76 -8.62
CA GLN A 611 7.24 -4.70 -7.50
C GLN A 611 5.83 -5.21 -7.27
N GLN A 612 4.81 -4.41 -7.56
CA GLN A 612 3.44 -4.91 -7.62
C GLN A 612 3.28 -6.01 -8.68
N TRP A 613 3.86 -5.82 -9.87
CA TRP A 613 3.88 -6.84 -10.93
C TRP A 613 4.68 -8.08 -10.52
N GLN A 614 5.84 -7.93 -9.86
CA GLN A 614 6.66 -9.06 -9.39
C GLN A 614 5.91 -9.98 -8.41
N LEU A 615 4.95 -9.44 -7.65
CA LEU A 615 4.08 -10.21 -6.75
C LEU A 615 2.94 -10.94 -7.48
N SER A 616 2.70 -10.64 -8.75
CA SER A 616 1.61 -11.23 -9.52
C SER A 616 2.04 -12.49 -10.27
N ALA A 617 1.07 -13.34 -10.62
CA ALA A 617 1.32 -14.51 -11.47
C ALA A 617 1.77 -14.16 -12.90
N HIS A 618 1.58 -12.90 -13.35
CA HIS A 618 2.08 -12.44 -14.65
C HIS A 618 3.61 -12.32 -14.70
N ALA A 619 4.27 -12.35 -13.54
CA ALA A 619 5.72 -12.34 -13.43
C ALA A 619 6.34 -13.75 -13.38
N ASN A 620 5.55 -14.82 -13.51
CA ASN A 620 6.01 -16.19 -13.35
C ASN A 620 6.84 -16.69 -14.55
N TYR A 621 8.16 -16.66 -14.41
CA TYR A 621 9.10 -17.13 -15.43
C TYR A 621 9.10 -18.65 -15.63
N GLU A 622 8.93 -19.46 -14.56
CA GLU A 622 8.88 -20.93 -14.67
C GLU A 622 7.74 -21.37 -15.58
N LEU A 623 6.54 -20.84 -15.33
CA LEU A 623 5.37 -21.12 -16.17
C LEU A 623 5.56 -20.61 -17.60
N ALA A 624 6.14 -19.43 -17.77
CA ALA A 624 6.40 -18.88 -19.09
C ALA A 624 7.35 -19.76 -19.90
N ILE A 625 8.43 -20.25 -19.28
CA ILE A 625 9.41 -21.17 -19.89
C ILE A 625 8.73 -22.48 -20.30
N ASP A 626 7.96 -23.11 -19.41
CA ASP A 626 7.28 -24.38 -19.67
C ASP A 626 6.31 -24.29 -20.86
N GLU A 627 5.59 -23.18 -20.98
CA GLU A 627 4.59 -22.97 -22.04
C GLU A 627 5.18 -22.37 -23.33
N SER A 628 6.43 -21.88 -23.29
CA SER A 628 7.07 -21.12 -24.37
C SER A 628 7.28 -21.92 -25.66
N VAL A 629 7.47 -23.24 -25.54
CA VAL A 629 7.79 -24.14 -26.66
C VAL A 629 6.57 -24.41 -27.56
N SER A 630 5.37 -24.03 -27.12
CA SER A 630 4.12 -24.23 -27.83
C SER A 630 3.61 -22.90 -28.41
N GLY A 631 3.60 -22.77 -29.74
CA GLY A 631 3.00 -21.61 -30.45
C GLY A 631 1.49 -21.41 -30.24
N ASN A 632 0.84 -22.27 -29.45
CA ASN A 632 -0.54 -22.10 -29.00
C ASN A 632 -0.61 -21.58 -27.56
N CYS A 633 0.33 -21.99 -26.70
CA CYS A 633 0.33 -21.60 -25.29
C CYS A 633 1.08 -20.28 -25.08
N SER A 634 2.17 -20.08 -25.81
CA SER A 634 3.01 -18.87 -25.70
C SER A 634 2.26 -17.57 -26.00
N ARG A 635 1.17 -17.62 -26.78
CA ARG A 635 0.30 -16.47 -27.06
C ARG A 635 -0.22 -15.78 -25.79
N CYS A 636 -0.41 -16.53 -24.71
CA CYS A 636 -0.95 -16.02 -23.44
C CYS A 636 0.03 -16.17 -22.28
N HIS A 637 1.03 -17.03 -22.39
CA HIS A 637 1.97 -17.32 -21.31
C HIS A 637 3.35 -16.67 -21.47
N THR A 638 3.67 -16.10 -22.64
CA THR A 638 4.89 -15.31 -22.83
C THR A 638 4.60 -13.95 -23.47
N ALA A 639 5.36 -12.92 -23.09
CA ALA A 639 5.28 -11.61 -23.76
C ALA A 639 5.72 -11.74 -25.23
N ASN A 640 6.75 -12.55 -25.50
CA ASN A 640 7.23 -12.82 -26.86
C ASN A 640 6.09 -13.34 -27.74
N GLY A 641 5.35 -14.34 -27.23
CA GLY A 641 4.27 -14.97 -27.98
C GLY A 641 3.04 -14.07 -28.10
N PHE A 642 2.69 -13.31 -27.07
CA PHE A 642 1.59 -12.35 -27.16
C PHE A 642 1.85 -11.28 -28.22
N LEU A 643 3.05 -10.71 -28.26
CA LEU A 643 3.41 -9.66 -29.22
C LEU A 643 3.53 -10.17 -30.66
N GLU A 644 3.96 -11.43 -30.87
CA GLU A 644 3.91 -12.07 -32.19
C GLU A 644 2.47 -12.39 -32.63
N TRP A 645 1.59 -12.72 -31.68
CA TRP A 645 0.19 -13.02 -31.96
C TRP A 645 -0.66 -11.76 -32.21
N LEU A 646 -0.34 -10.64 -31.56
CA LEU A 646 -1.16 -9.44 -31.58
C LEU A 646 -1.48 -8.91 -33.00
N PRO A 647 -0.53 -8.83 -33.96
CA PRO A 647 -0.83 -8.43 -35.33
C PRO A 647 -1.78 -9.39 -36.04
N ILE A 648 -1.72 -10.69 -35.74
CA ILE A 648 -2.61 -11.73 -36.29
C ILE A 648 -4.00 -11.59 -35.68
N LEU A 649 -4.06 -11.34 -34.36
CA LEU A 649 -5.30 -11.20 -33.61
C LEU A 649 -6.11 -9.96 -34.00
N LEU A 650 -5.41 -8.87 -34.32
CA LEU A 650 -6.01 -7.60 -34.71
C LEU A 650 -6.14 -7.43 -36.24
N ASP A 651 -5.82 -8.47 -37.01
CA ASP A 651 -5.97 -8.44 -38.46
C ASP A 651 -7.45 -8.60 -38.84
N ASP A 652 -7.95 -7.68 -39.66
CA ASP A 652 -9.29 -7.73 -40.23
C ASP A 652 -9.36 -8.64 -41.47
N ASP A 653 -8.24 -9.18 -41.95
CA ASP A 653 -8.21 -10.14 -43.06
C ASP A 653 -8.83 -11.49 -42.66
N PRO A 654 -9.97 -11.90 -43.27
CA PRO A 654 -10.63 -13.16 -42.94
C PRO A 654 -9.84 -14.42 -43.32
N THR A 655 -8.69 -14.28 -44.01
CA THR A 655 -7.76 -15.38 -44.30
C THR A 655 -6.74 -15.62 -43.18
N THR A 656 -6.60 -14.65 -42.26
CA THR A 656 -5.78 -14.76 -41.07
C THR A 656 -6.56 -15.54 -40.01
N ASP A 657 -6.01 -16.69 -39.60
CA ASP A 657 -6.62 -17.52 -38.56
C ASP A 657 -6.01 -17.15 -37.19
N PRO A 658 -6.73 -16.42 -36.31
CA PRO A 658 -6.21 -16.07 -34.98
C PRO A 658 -6.01 -17.30 -34.10
N LEU A 659 -6.51 -18.47 -34.50
CA LEU A 659 -6.29 -19.76 -33.82
C LEU A 659 -5.05 -20.49 -34.35
N ALA A 660 -4.45 -20.06 -35.46
CA ALA A 660 -3.22 -20.67 -35.99
C ALA A 660 -2.04 -20.47 -35.05
N ASN A 661 -1.20 -21.50 -34.93
CA ASN A 661 0.01 -21.45 -34.12
C ASN A 661 0.94 -20.34 -34.60
N ILE A 662 1.42 -19.53 -33.66
CA ILE A 662 2.50 -18.59 -33.94
C ILE A 662 3.83 -19.33 -34.06
N THR A 663 4.78 -18.68 -34.72
CA THR A 663 6.14 -19.20 -34.83
C THR A 663 6.86 -18.96 -33.50
N VAL A 664 7.40 -20.02 -32.91
CA VAL A 664 8.30 -19.92 -31.76
C VAL A 664 9.72 -19.76 -32.30
N SER A 665 10.30 -18.57 -32.13
CA SER A 665 11.64 -18.22 -32.64
C SER A 665 12.67 -17.95 -31.55
N TRP A 666 12.27 -18.00 -30.29
CA TRP A 666 13.11 -17.71 -29.13
C TRP A 666 13.58 -19.00 -28.44
N THR A 667 14.67 -18.86 -27.68
CA THR A 667 15.22 -19.86 -26.75
C THR A 667 14.65 -19.69 -25.35
N GLU A 668 14.90 -20.64 -24.45
CA GLU A 668 14.53 -20.57 -23.03
C GLU A 668 15.01 -19.28 -22.36
N ASP A 669 16.25 -18.85 -22.64
CA ASP A 669 16.85 -17.66 -22.03
C ASP A 669 16.24 -16.34 -22.55
N GLU A 670 15.59 -16.39 -23.71
CA GLU A 670 14.92 -15.26 -24.37
C GLU A 670 13.42 -15.18 -24.04
N VAL A 671 12.88 -16.14 -23.27
CA VAL A 671 11.48 -16.13 -22.82
C VAL A 671 11.30 -15.05 -21.76
N HIS A 672 10.22 -14.30 -21.90
CA HIS A 672 9.70 -13.43 -20.84
C HIS A 672 8.23 -13.78 -20.55
N PRO A 673 7.79 -13.70 -19.28
CA PRO A 673 6.40 -13.91 -18.89
C PRO A 673 5.54 -12.72 -19.37
N GLN A 674 4.33 -12.54 -18.85
CA GLN A 674 3.50 -11.39 -19.19
C GLN A 674 4.06 -10.10 -18.55
N THR A 675 5.05 -9.50 -19.20
CA THR A 675 5.74 -8.28 -18.75
C THR A 675 4.92 -7.02 -19.03
N CYS A 676 5.41 -5.87 -18.56
CA CYS A 676 4.82 -4.56 -18.82
C CYS A 676 4.52 -4.33 -20.32
N ALA A 677 5.45 -4.74 -21.19
CA ALA A 677 5.37 -4.55 -22.65
C ALA A 677 4.27 -5.38 -23.32
N ALA A 678 3.79 -6.46 -22.67
CA ALA A 678 2.66 -7.24 -23.17
C ALA A 678 1.36 -6.43 -23.10
N CYS A 679 1.13 -5.67 -22.02
CA CYS A 679 -0.09 -4.87 -21.86
C CYS A 679 0.04 -3.45 -22.40
N HIS A 680 1.23 -2.85 -22.28
CA HIS A 680 1.50 -1.46 -22.65
C HIS A 680 2.37 -1.37 -23.89
N ASP A 681 1.99 -0.48 -24.81
CA ASP A 681 2.90 0.01 -25.83
C ASP A 681 3.55 1.31 -25.33
N PRO A 682 4.86 1.36 -25.08
CA PRO A 682 5.53 2.55 -24.55
C PRO A 682 5.47 3.75 -25.53
N HIS A 683 5.10 3.53 -26.79
CA HIS A 683 4.94 4.57 -27.80
C HIS A 683 3.49 5.02 -27.99
N ALA A 684 2.50 4.28 -27.46
CA ALA A 684 1.11 4.60 -27.73
C ALA A 684 0.67 5.89 -27.03
N ALA A 685 -0.07 6.72 -27.76
CA ALA A 685 -0.55 8.01 -27.29
C ALA A 685 -1.33 7.90 -25.96
N GLY A 686 -1.14 8.89 -25.10
CA GLY A 686 -1.73 8.96 -23.77
C GLY A 686 -0.84 9.75 -22.81
N THR A 687 -1.37 10.83 -22.26
CA THR A 687 -0.63 11.85 -21.51
C THR A 687 -0.98 11.90 -20.02
N THR A 688 -2.14 11.36 -19.66
CA THR A 688 -2.72 11.43 -18.32
C THR A 688 -2.81 10.02 -17.73
N SER A 689 -2.31 9.87 -16.51
CA SER A 689 -2.46 8.66 -15.69
C SER A 689 -3.27 8.95 -14.43
N GLY A 690 -3.89 7.92 -13.83
CA GLY A 690 -4.75 8.07 -12.65
C GLY A 690 -6.22 8.31 -12.99
N ILE A 691 -6.91 9.18 -12.24
CA ILE A 691 -8.33 9.47 -12.45
C ILE A 691 -8.52 10.14 -13.83
N ASN A 692 -9.41 9.60 -14.65
CA ASN A 692 -9.57 9.97 -16.07
C ASN A 692 -8.31 9.70 -16.92
N THR A 693 -7.61 8.60 -16.62
CA THR A 693 -6.47 8.14 -17.43
C THR A 693 -6.85 8.03 -18.91
N ASN A 694 -6.00 8.55 -19.77
CA ASN A 694 -6.05 8.31 -21.21
C ASN A 694 -4.87 7.47 -21.70
N ALA A 695 -4.02 6.99 -20.77
CA ALA A 695 -3.02 5.98 -21.08
C ALA A 695 -3.69 4.71 -21.61
N THR A 696 -3.16 4.20 -22.70
CA THR A 696 -3.75 3.08 -23.43
C THR A 696 -3.12 1.74 -23.02
N VAL A 697 -3.91 0.69 -23.20
CA VAL A 697 -3.43 -0.70 -23.26
C VAL A 697 -3.61 -1.19 -24.69
N ARG A 698 -2.92 -2.25 -25.07
CA ARG A 698 -2.89 -2.73 -26.47
C ARG A 698 -4.27 -3.12 -27.04
N ILE A 699 -5.21 -3.52 -26.17
CA ILE A 699 -6.57 -3.91 -26.56
C ILE A 699 -7.55 -3.25 -25.58
N SER A 700 -8.50 -2.48 -26.11
CA SER A 700 -9.55 -1.81 -25.32
C SER A 700 -10.85 -1.69 -26.13
N GLY A 701 -11.98 -1.57 -25.42
CA GLY A 701 -13.31 -1.53 -26.03
C GLY A 701 -13.90 -2.94 -26.10
N ASP A 702 -14.16 -3.42 -27.31
CA ASP A 702 -14.56 -4.80 -27.55
C ASP A 702 -13.33 -5.70 -27.59
N THR A 703 -13.48 -6.98 -27.23
CA THR A 703 -12.43 -7.95 -27.49
C THR A 703 -12.35 -8.27 -28.98
N PRO A 704 -11.18 -8.62 -29.52
CA PRO A 704 -11.11 -9.45 -30.71
C PRO A 704 -11.91 -10.75 -30.51
N PRO A 705 -12.26 -11.49 -31.59
CA PRO A 705 -12.85 -12.81 -31.46
C PRO A 705 -12.01 -13.71 -30.56
N LEU A 706 -12.55 -14.06 -29.39
CA LEU A 706 -11.81 -14.84 -28.40
C LEU A 706 -11.67 -16.28 -28.86
N ILE A 707 -10.60 -16.93 -28.40
CA ILE A 707 -10.37 -18.36 -28.68
C ILE A 707 -11.51 -19.23 -28.12
N ALA A 708 -12.26 -18.72 -27.13
CA ALA A 708 -13.49 -19.30 -26.59
C ALA A 708 -14.72 -19.20 -27.52
N GLY A 709 -14.60 -18.58 -28.70
CA GLY A 709 -15.60 -18.59 -29.76
C GLY A 709 -16.65 -17.49 -29.71
N PHE A 710 -16.47 -16.47 -28.89
CA PHE A 710 -17.34 -15.30 -28.80
C PHE A 710 -16.53 -14.00 -28.70
N THR A 711 -17.20 -12.86 -28.84
CA THR A 711 -16.65 -11.52 -28.61
C THR A 711 -17.33 -10.93 -27.39
N ALA A 712 -16.57 -10.38 -26.44
CA ALA A 712 -17.11 -9.58 -25.36
C ALA A 712 -17.15 -8.11 -25.81
N THR A 713 -18.31 -7.47 -25.66
CA THR A 713 -18.55 -6.10 -26.13
C THR A 713 -18.63 -5.12 -24.98
N ASP A 714 -18.22 -3.87 -25.21
CA ASP A 714 -18.29 -2.76 -24.24
C ASP A 714 -17.54 -3.04 -22.91
N VAL A 715 -16.41 -3.75 -22.96
CA VAL A 715 -15.63 -4.16 -21.76
C VAL A 715 -14.42 -3.26 -21.46
N GLY A 716 -14.24 -2.16 -22.23
CA GLY A 716 -13.22 -1.14 -22.00
C GLY A 716 -11.80 -1.71 -21.95
N ARG A 717 -10.97 -1.23 -21.03
CA ARG A 717 -9.62 -1.77 -20.79
C ARG A 717 -9.62 -3.23 -20.31
N GLY A 718 -10.75 -3.78 -19.86
CA GLY A 718 -10.87 -5.21 -19.55
C GLY A 718 -10.63 -6.13 -20.75
N ALA A 719 -10.75 -5.63 -21.99
CA ALA A 719 -10.54 -6.41 -23.21
C ALA A 719 -9.14 -7.06 -23.29
N ILE A 720 -8.09 -6.39 -22.80
CA ILE A 720 -6.74 -6.96 -22.75
C ILE A 720 -6.67 -8.19 -21.83
N CYS A 721 -7.36 -8.16 -20.69
CA CYS A 721 -7.43 -9.27 -19.75
C CYS A 721 -8.16 -10.47 -20.40
N MET A 722 -9.31 -10.19 -21.02
CA MET A 722 -10.18 -11.21 -21.60
C MET A 722 -9.56 -11.95 -22.78
N THR A 723 -8.60 -11.32 -23.47
CA THR A 723 -7.84 -11.91 -24.58
C THR A 723 -7.16 -13.22 -24.16
N CYS A 724 -6.65 -13.30 -22.93
CA CYS A 724 -6.01 -14.50 -22.38
C CYS A 724 -6.93 -15.27 -21.40
N HIS A 725 -7.80 -14.57 -20.67
CA HIS A 725 -8.62 -15.15 -19.61
C HIS A 725 -9.98 -15.71 -20.09
N ASN A 726 -9.96 -16.66 -21.03
CA ASN A 726 -11.14 -17.34 -21.55
C ASN A 726 -10.96 -18.87 -21.74
N SER A 727 -12.06 -19.62 -21.80
CA SER A 727 -12.07 -21.10 -21.75
C SER A 727 -11.43 -21.81 -22.94
N ARG A 728 -11.11 -21.08 -24.01
CA ARG A 728 -10.56 -21.53 -25.30
C ARG A 728 -11.44 -22.57 -26.04
N ARG A 729 -11.06 -22.85 -27.30
CA ARG A 729 -11.56 -23.95 -28.16
C ARG A 729 -13.01 -23.83 -28.63
N GLY A 730 -13.40 -22.62 -29.00
CA GLY A 730 -14.69 -22.30 -29.59
C GLY A 730 -15.84 -22.41 -28.59
N LEU A 731 -17.05 -22.12 -29.09
CA LEU A 731 -18.26 -22.12 -28.28
C LEU A 731 -18.55 -23.50 -27.68
N ARG A 732 -19.03 -23.50 -26.43
CA ARG A 732 -19.34 -24.71 -25.65
C ARG A 732 -20.70 -24.57 -24.97
N ASN A 733 -21.75 -24.88 -25.70
CA ASN A 733 -23.13 -24.83 -25.22
C ASN A 733 -23.98 -25.91 -25.92
N ASP A 734 -25.24 -26.06 -25.51
CA ASP A 734 -26.11 -27.13 -26.01
C ASP A 734 -26.30 -27.11 -27.53
N SER A 735 -26.24 -25.93 -28.18
CA SER A 735 -26.47 -25.81 -29.62
C SER A 735 -25.36 -26.40 -30.48
N VAL A 736 -24.16 -26.58 -29.93
CA VAL A 736 -22.97 -27.07 -30.64
C VAL A 736 -22.52 -28.46 -30.17
N TRP A 737 -23.19 -29.03 -29.17
CA TRP A 737 -22.81 -30.30 -28.54
C TRP A 737 -22.64 -31.46 -29.54
N ASP A 738 -23.62 -31.62 -30.43
CA ASP A 738 -23.65 -32.73 -31.40
C ASP A 738 -22.55 -32.64 -32.47
N ALA A 739 -21.86 -31.50 -32.58
CA ALA A 739 -20.75 -31.31 -33.52
C ALA A 739 -19.41 -31.90 -33.02
N PHE A 740 -19.33 -32.33 -31.75
CA PHE A 740 -18.10 -32.79 -31.12
C PHE A 740 -17.97 -34.32 -31.10
N SER A 741 -16.73 -34.80 -31.27
CA SER A 741 -16.39 -36.21 -31.02
C SER A 741 -16.47 -36.51 -29.51
N SER A 742 -16.57 -37.79 -29.14
CA SER A 742 -16.56 -38.22 -27.72
C SER A 742 -15.34 -37.67 -26.94
N ALA A 743 -14.16 -37.69 -27.56
CA ALA A 743 -12.94 -37.13 -26.95
C ALA A 743 -12.97 -35.60 -26.81
N GLU A 744 -13.72 -34.89 -27.66
CA GLU A 744 -13.95 -33.44 -27.55
C GLU A 744 -15.04 -33.11 -26.53
N LYS A 745 -16.06 -33.97 -26.38
CA LYS A 745 -17.12 -33.86 -25.37
C LYS A 745 -16.59 -33.99 -23.94
N ALA A 746 -15.56 -34.82 -23.72
CA ALA A 746 -14.88 -34.97 -22.42
C ALA A 746 -13.82 -33.89 -22.12
N ARG A 747 -13.85 -32.75 -22.82
CA ARG A 747 -12.98 -31.60 -22.49
C ARG A 747 -13.44 -30.91 -21.21
N ALA A 748 -12.48 -30.28 -20.55
CA ALA A 748 -12.72 -29.26 -19.56
C ALA A 748 -12.39 -27.88 -20.16
N PRO A 749 -13.02 -26.78 -19.70
CA PRO A 749 -12.60 -25.44 -20.04
C PRO A 749 -11.13 -25.23 -19.62
N HIS A 750 -10.42 -24.35 -20.33
CA HIS A 750 -9.10 -23.91 -19.88
C HIS A 750 -9.17 -23.37 -18.44
N GLY A 751 -8.08 -23.46 -17.69
CA GLY A 751 -8.00 -22.98 -16.30
C GLY A 751 -8.27 -21.48 -16.13
N SER A 752 -8.39 -20.73 -17.21
CA SER A 752 -8.72 -19.31 -17.23
C SER A 752 -10.11 -19.08 -17.83
N ALA A 753 -11.18 -19.26 -17.04
CA ALA A 753 -12.56 -19.17 -17.52
C ALA A 753 -13.30 -17.87 -17.09
N GLN A 754 -12.55 -16.86 -16.64
CA GLN A 754 -13.12 -15.66 -16.01
C GLN A 754 -14.03 -14.88 -16.96
N THR A 755 -13.64 -14.72 -18.23
CA THR A 755 -14.44 -13.98 -19.22
C THR A 755 -15.75 -14.69 -19.49
N ASP A 756 -15.70 -16.00 -19.73
CA ASP A 756 -16.87 -16.84 -20.00
C ASP A 756 -17.91 -16.71 -18.88
N MET A 757 -17.47 -16.74 -17.62
CA MET A 757 -18.36 -16.56 -16.47
C MET A 757 -18.93 -15.14 -16.41
N LEU A 758 -18.07 -14.12 -16.56
CA LEU A 758 -18.46 -12.71 -16.47
C LEU A 758 -19.54 -12.36 -17.50
N VAL A 759 -19.37 -12.79 -18.76
CA VAL A 759 -20.32 -12.53 -19.85
C VAL A 759 -21.42 -13.59 -20.01
N GLY A 760 -21.41 -14.63 -19.17
CA GLY A 760 -22.43 -15.68 -19.18
C GLY A 760 -22.43 -16.53 -20.45
N GLN A 761 -21.26 -17.01 -20.87
CA GLN A 761 -21.03 -17.82 -22.06
C GLN A 761 -20.53 -19.23 -21.69
N ASN A 762 -20.48 -20.09 -22.71
CA ASN A 762 -19.83 -21.40 -22.65
C ASN A 762 -20.25 -22.33 -21.50
N ALA A 763 -21.56 -22.42 -21.25
CA ALA A 763 -22.16 -23.40 -20.34
C ALA A 763 -23.26 -24.23 -21.02
N TYR A 764 -23.54 -25.39 -20.44
CA TYR A 764 -24.63 -26.28 -20.83
C TYR A 764 -25.84 -26.14 -19.90
N PHE A 765 -27.02 -26.59 -20.35
CA PHE A 765 -28.30 -26.61 -19.63
C PHE A 765 -28.93 -25.25 -19.35
N VAL A 766 -28.25 -24.16 -19.70
CA VAL A 766 -28.70 -22.80 -19.45
C VAL A 766 -28.67 -21.97 -20.73
N ALA A 767 -29.41 -20.86 -20.73
CA ALA A 767 -29.24 -19.84 -21.75
C ALA A 767 -27.87 -19.17 -21.58
N VAL A 768 -27.11 -19.07 -22.67
CA VAL A 768 -25.84 -18.33 -22.74
C VAL A 768 -26.07 -16.93 -23.30
N ASP A 769 -25.02 -16.11 -23.35
CA ASP A 769 -25.09 -14.68 -23.66
C ASP A 769 -25.87 -13.89 -22.60
N SER A 770 -25.54 -14.17 -21.33
CA SER A 770 -26.21 -13.59 -20.16
C SER A 770 -25.19 -12.86 -19.27
N PRO A 771 -24.69 -11.68 -19.71
CA PRO A 771 -23.70 -10.92 -18.96
C PRO A 771 -24.22 -10.53 -17.58
N GLY A 772 -23.35 -10.68 -16.57
CA GLY A 772 -23.65 -10.33 -15.18
C GLY A 772 -23.65 -8.82 -14.96
N GLY A 773 -24.14 -8.38 -13.79
CA GLY A 773 -24.11 -6.96 -13.41
C GLY A 773 -22.70 -6.36 -13.36
N HIS A 774 -21.70 -7.17 -12.98
CA HIS A 774 -20.30 -6.75 -12.94
C HIS A 774 -19.65 -6.62 -14.32
N ALA A 775 -20.19 -7.29 -15.35
CA ALA A 775 -19.73 -7.10 -16.73
C ALA A 775 -20.03 -5.69 -17.26
N GLY A 776 -21.02 -5.00 -16.66
CA GLY A 776 -21.39 -3.63 -17.02
C GLY A 776 -20.63 -2.54 -16.27
N LEU A 777 -19.62 -2.88 -15.47
CA LEU A 777 -18.72 -1.89 -14.88
C LEU A 777 -17.80 -1.31 -15.95
N GLU A 778 -17.51 -0.01 -15.87
CA GLU A 778 -16.53 0.63 -16.73
C GLU A 778 -15.18 -0.09 -16.61
N ASP A 779 -14.57 -0.44 -17.74
CA ASP A 779 -13.33 -1.22 -17.83
C ASP A 779 -13.35 -2.64 -17.20
N ALA A 780 -14.53 -3.14 -16.83
CA ALA A 780 -14.80 -4.51 -16.40
C ALA A 780 -13.77 -5.06 -15.38
N CYS A 781 -12.86 -5.95 -15.82
CA CYS A 781 -11.85 -6.58 -14.96
C CYS A 781 -10.97 -5.56 -14.24
N VAL A 782 -10.58 -4.49 -14.93
CA VAL A 782 -9.68 -3.44 -14.41
C VAL A 782 -10.33 -2.70 -13.24
N ALA A 783 -11.65 -2.53 -13.25
CA ALA A 783 -12.38 -1.85 -12.19
C ALA A 783 -12.12 -2.47 -10.81
N CYS A 784 -12.19 -3.79 -10.70
CA CYS A 784 -12.04 -4.49 -9.42
C CYS A 784 -10.58 -4.85 -9.13
N HIS A 785 -9.86 -5.37 -10.12
CA HIS A 785 -8.53 -5.93 -9.93
C HIS A 785 -7.41 -4.88 -9.91
N MET A 786 -7.68 -3.64 -10.34
CA MET A 786 -6.65 -2.60 -10.45
C MET A 786 -7.06 -1.23 -9.90
N GLU A 787 -8.31 -0.80 -10.11
CA GLU A 787 -8.72 0.58 -9.80
C GLU A 787 -9.38 0.74 -8.43
N SER A 788 -10.33 -0.14 -8.11
CA SER A 788 -11.05 -0.10 -6.82
C SER A 788 -10.24 -0.75 -5.71
N THR A 789 -9.41 -1.74 -6.04
CA THR A 789 -8.49 -2.34 -5.06
C THR A 789 -7.24 -1.48 -4.96
N PRO A 790 -6.92 -0.91 -3.79
CA PRO A 790 -5.70 -0.14 -3.61
C PRO A 790 -4.44 -1.02 -3.72
N PRO A 791 -3.32 -0.49 -4.22
CA PRO A 791 -2.03 -1.18 -4.11
C PRO A 791 -1.59 -1.31 -2.63
N PRO A 792 -0.72 -2.29 -2.30
CA PRO A 792 -0.16 -2.42 -0.94
C PRO A 792 0.54 -1.13 -0.46
N ASP A 793 0.30 -0.72 0.78
CA ASP A 793 0.83 0.53 1.37
C ASP A 793 2.36 0.58 1.36
N ILE A 794 3.01 -0.57 1.58
CA ILE A 794 4.48 -0.71 1.55
C ILE A 794 5.06 -0.57 0.13
N LEU A 795 4.22 -0.57 -0.90
CA LEU A 795 4.59 -0.38 -2.31
C LEU A 795 3.91 0.85 -2.93
N SER A 796 3.16 1.62 -2.14
CA SER A 796 2.44 2.78 -2.64
C SER A 796 2.17 3.82 -1.57
N TYR A 797 2.74 5.02 -1.77
CA TYR A 797 2.56 6.16 -0.91
C TYR A 797 1.09 6.58 -0.87
N ASN A 798 0.48 6.52 0.32
CA ASN A 798 -0.96 6.76 0.52
C ASN A 798 -1.86 5.91 -0.39
N GLN A 799 -1.42 4.70 -0.76
CA GLN A 799 -2.15 3.83 -1.68
C GLN A 799 -2.50 4.50 -3.03
N GLY A 800 -1.67 5.44 -3.48
CA GLY A 800 -1.86 6.15 -4.74
C GLY A 800 -1.60 5.29 -5.98
N GLY A 801 -2.33 5.55 -7.06
CA GLY A 801 -2.16 4.86 -8.35
C GLY A 801 -3.07 3.64 -8.51
N THR A 802 -2.80 2.83 -9.53
CA THR A 802 -3.53 1.59 -9.84
C THR A 802 -2.75 0.37 -9.38
N ASN A 803 -3.45 -0.63 -8.85
CA ASN A 803 -2.89 -1.87 -8.33
C ASN A 803 -2.47 -2.82 -9.47
N HIS A 804 -1.17 -3.11 -9.56
CA HIS A 804 -0.60 -4.07 -10.52
C HIS A 804 -0.26 -5.43 -9.89
N THR A 805 -0.73 -5.71 -8.67
CA THR A 805 -0.73 -7.08 -8.13
C THR A 805 -1.85 -7.91 -8.75
N PHE A 806 -2.87 -7.25 -9.33
CA PHE A 806 -4.08 -7.83 -9.95
C PHE A 806 -4.97 -8.64 -9.00
N PHE A 807 -4.64 -8.72 -7.71
CA PHE A 807 -5.52 -9.31 -6.71
C PHE A 807 -6.60 -8.30 -6.33
N ALA A 808 -7.86 -8.73 -6.38
CA ALA A 808 -8.96 -7.93 -5.87
C ALA A 808 -9.03 -8.06 -4.34
N ASP A 809 -9.36 -6.97 -3.65
CA ASP A 809 -9.68 -6.98 -2.23
C ASP A 809 -11.19 -7.23 -2.03
N ARG A 810 -11.53 -8.01 -1.01
CA ARG A 810 -12.92 -8.34 -0.70
C ARG A 810 -13.66 -7.14 -0.11
N ASP A 811 -12.96 -6.21 0.52
CA ASP A 811 -13.55 -5.06 1.19
C ASP A 811 -14.16 -4.04 0.21
N ILE A 812 -13.71 -4.04 -1.06
CA ILE A 812 -14.23 -3.16 -2.14
C ILE A 812 -15.70 -3.45 -2.47
N CYS A 813 -16.23 -4.62 -2.08
CA CYS A 813 -17.63 -4.96 -2.32
C CYS A 813 -18.58 -3.92 -1.70
N SER A 814 -18.20 -3.38 -0.54
CA SER A 814 -19.01 -2.43 0.23
C SER A 814 -19.13 -1.04 -0.42
N ASP A 815 -18.29 -0.72 -1.41
CA ASP A 815 -18.34 0.56 -2.13
C ASP A 815 -19.53 0.62 -3.10
N CYS A 816 -19.96 -0.53 -3.62
CA CYS A 816 -21.04 -0.64 -4.60
C CYS A 816 -22.28 -1.37 -4.06
N HIS A 817 -22.11 -2.25 -3.08
CA HIS A 817 -23.18 -3.03 -2.48
C HIS A 817 -23.56 -2.50 -1.10
N SER A 818 -24.74 -2.91 -0.60
CA SER A 818 -25.12 -2.58 0.77
C SER A 818 -24.09 -3.13 1.76
N PRO A 819 -23.75 -2.42 2.85
CA PRO A 819 -22.81 -2.91 3.88
C PRO A 819 -23.34 -4.14 4.64
N HIS A 820 -24.50 -4.67 4.27
CA HIS A 820 -25.07 -5.91 4.78
C HIS A 820 -24.85 -7.10 3.83
N LEU A 821 -24.25 -6.90 2.65
CA LEU A 821 -23.81 -8.00 1.80
C LEU A 821 -22.51 -8.55 2.38
N ASP A 822 -22.57 -9.77 2.90
CA ASP A 822 -21.38 -10.52 3.29
C ASP A 822 -20.85 -11.30 2.07
N PRO A 823 -19.64 -10.99 1.55
CA PRO A 823 -19.03 -11.74 0.46
C PRO A 823 -18.84 -13.22 0.79
N ASP A 824 -18.65 -13.59 2.06
CA ASP A 824 -18.51 -14.99 2.49
C ASP A 824 -19.80 -15.78 2.30
N ASP A 825 -20.96 -15.15 2.57
CA ASP A 825 -22.25 -15.81 2.37
C ASP A 825 -22.52 -16.07 0.88
N ALA A 826 -22.23 -15.09 0.02
CA ALA A 826 -22.44 -15.20 -1.42
C ALA A 826 -21.52 -16.25 -2.06
N GLN A 827 -20.21 -16.17 -1.79
CA GLN A 827 -19.23 -17.11 -2.34
C GLN A 827 -19.35 -18.51 -1.69
N GLY A 828 -19.73 -18.57 -0.42
CA GLY A 828 -19.95 -19.82 0.31
C GLY A 828 -21.10 -20.64 -0.26
N ALA A 829 -22.20 -19.99 -0.69
CA ALA A 829 -23.31 -20.69 -1.34
C ALA A 829 -22.90 -21.33 -2.68
N ILE A 830 -22.10 -20.63 -3.49
CA ILE A 830 -21.58 -21.16 -4.76
C ILE A 830 -20.57 -22.29 -4.51
N GLN A 831 -19.68 -22.12 -3.54
CA GLN A 831 -18.75 -23.18 -3.14
C GLN A 831 -19.50 -24.45 -2.69
N HIS A 832 -20.57 -24.30 -1.91
CA HIS A 832 -21.39 -25.44 -1.51
C HIS A 832 -22.01 -26.16 -2.71
N LEU A 833 -22.51 -25.43 -3.71
CA LEU A 833 -23.05 -26.04 -4.92
C LEU A 833 -21.97 -26.72 -5.77
N LEU A 834 -20.76 -26.14 -5.86
CA LEU A 834 -19.60 -26.78 -6.49
C LEU A 834 -19.28 -28.13 -5.84
N ASP A 835 -19.23 -28.17 -4.51
CA ASP A 835 -18.96 -29.40 -3.76
C ASP A 835 -20.06 -30.44 -4.00
N VAL A 836 -21.34 -30.04 -4.00
CA VAL A 836 -22.48 -30.94 -4.28
C VAL A 836 -22.43 -31.50 -5.69
N VAL A 837 -22.14 -30.67 -6.69
CA VAL A 837 -22.02 -31.13 -8.08
C VAL A 837 -20.80 -32.06 -8.23
N GLN A 838 -19.69 -31.78 -7.56
CA GLN A 838 -18.52 -32.66 -7.57
C GLN A 838 -18.84 -34.03 -6.97
N ASP A 839 -19.45 -34.07 -5.78
CA ASP A 839 -19.87 -35.31 -5.12
C ASP A 839 -20.79 -36.15 -6.05
N LEU A 840 -21.72 -35.49 -6.76
CA LEU A 840 -22.61 -36.16 -7.72
C LEU A 840 -21.86 -36.66 -8.96
N LEU A 841 -20.89 -35.90 -9.49
CA LEU A 841 -20.05 -36.36 -10.60
C LEU A 841 -19.27 -37.62 -10.21
N GLU A 842 -18.65 -37.61 -9.04
CA GLU A 842 -17.88 -38.74 -8.51
C GLU A 842 -18.76 -39.99 -8.31
N ASP A 843 -19.97 -39.81 -7.75
CA ASP A 843 -20.96 -40.88 -7.60
C ASP A 843 -21.40 -41.47 -8.96
N GLU A 844 -21.69 -40.62 -9.95
CA GLU A 844 -22.16 -41.07 -11.27
C GLU A 844 -21.05 -41.72 -12.11
N TYR A 845 -19.79 -41.27 -11.98
CA TYR A 845 -18.66 -41.97 -12.60
C TYR A 845 -18.43 -43.35 -11.96
N LEU A 846 -18.63 -43.49 -10.65
CA LEU A 846 -18.56 -44.79 -9.99
C LEU A 846 -19.67 -45.71 -10.48
N ALA A 847 -20.90 -45.19 -10.62
CA ALA A 847 -22.03 -45.94 -11.17
C ALA A 847 -21.78 -46.37 -12.62
N LEU A 848 -21.21 -45.50 -13.45
CA LEU A 848 -20.84 -45.81 -14.84
C LEU A 848 -19.80 -46.94 -14.92
N ILE A 849 -18.77 -46.90 -14.06
CA ILE A 849 -17.77 -47.97 -13.97
C ILE A 849 -18.43 -49.29 -13.57
N ASP A 850 -19.29 -49.28 -12.56
CA ASP A 850 -20.03 -50.47 -12.11
C ASP A 850 -20.95 -51.03 -13.21
N GLU A 851 -21.69 -50.16 -13.93
CA GLU A 851 -22.54 -50.57 -15.06
C GLU A 851 -21.69 -51.20 -16.18
N THR A 852 -20.54 -50.60 -16.51
CA THR A 852 -19.62 -51.09 -17.53
C THR A 852 -19.11 -52.49 -17.17
N ILE A 853 -18.71 -52.71 -15.91
CA ILE A 853 -18.24 -54.00 -15.41
C ILE A 853 -19.37 -55.04 -15.42
N ASN A 854 -20.56 -54.67 -14.95
CA ASN A 854 -21.74 -55.53 -14.97
C ASN A 854 -22.19 -55.89 -16.40
N GLY A 855 -21.86 -55.05 -17.39
CA GLY A 855 -22.01 -55.31 -18.82
C GLY A 855 -21.06 -56.37 -19.38
N GLY A 856 -20.10 -56.86 -18.59
CA GLY A 856 -19.11 -57.87 -18.99
C GLY A 856 -17.80 -57.31 -19.52
N TYR A 857 -17.54 -56.02 -19.30
CA TYR A 857 -16.29 -55.34 -19.65
C TYR A 857 -15.44 -55.08 -18.39
N THR A 858 -14.26 -54.51 -18.57
CA THR A 858 -13.40 -54.03 -17.48
C THR A 858 -12.85 -52.65 -17.84
N VAL A 859 -12.46 -51.86 -16.83
CA VAL A 859 -12.00 -50.48 -17.01
C VAL A 859 -10.50 -50.41 -16.78
N ASP A 860 -9.73 -50.01 -17.79
CA ASP A 860 -8.28 -49.87 -17.72
C ASP A 860 -7.88 -48.39 -17.63
N LEU A 861 -7.22 -48.04 -16.53
CA LEU A 861 -6.67 -46.71 -16.27
C LEU A 861 -5.36 -46.49 -17.03
N ASN A 862 -5.41 -46.66 -18.35
CA ASN A 862 -4.28 -46.49 -19.27
C ASN A 862 -3.01 -47.27 -18.83
N GLY A 863 -3.20 -48.50 -18.36
CA GLY A 863 -2.15 -49.40 -17.89
C GLY A 863 -1.67 -49.18 -16.45
N ASP A 864 -2.18 -48.18 -15.73
CA ASP A 864 -1.85 -47.91 -14.33
C ASP A 864 -2.55 -48.92 -13.40
N ALA A 865 -3.83 -49.21 -13.68
CA ALA A 865 -4.62 -50.25 -13.00
C ALA A 865 -5.77 -50.74 -13.88
N VAL A 866 -6.13 -52.02 -13.74
CA VAL A 866 -7.30 -52.62 -14.39
C VAL A 866 -8.36 -52.93 -13.34
N ILE A 867 -9.51 -52.27 -13.45
CA ILE A 867 -10.65 -52.39 -12.54
C ILE A 867 -11.56 -53.49 -13.08
N VAL A 868 -11.65 -54.59 -12.33
CA VAL A 868 -12.47 -55.77 -12.65
C VAL A 868 -13.69 -55.92 -11.73
N ASP A 869 -13.70 -55.22 -10.60
CA ASP A 869 -14.79 -55.15 -9.64
C ASP A 869 -14.88 -53.71 -9.10
N ALA A 870 -16.02 -53.04 -9.29
CA ALA A 870 -16.22 -51.69 -8.79
C ALA A 870 -16.16 -51.63 -7.25
N ALA A 871 -16.40 -52.75 -6.56
CA ALA A 871 -16.27 -52.84 -5.11
C ALA A 871 -14.83 -52.66 -4.60
N ASP A 872 -13.82 -52.72 -5.48
CA ASP A 872 -12.42 -52.45 -5.12
C ASP A 872 -12.12 -50.94 -4.96
N ILE A 873 -13.01 -50.08 -5.48
CA ILE A 873 -12.89 -48.63 -5.41
C ILE A 873 -13.42 -48.12 -4.07
N ALA A 874 -12.62 -47.29 -3.40
CA ALA A 874 -12.99 -46.60 -2.16
C ALA A 874 -13.55 -45.19 -2.43
N GLU A 875 -12.93 -44.43 -3.32
CA GLU A 875 -13.27 -43.04 -3.66
C GLU A 875 -12.87 -42.77 -5.11
N ILE A 876 -13.69 -42.02 -5.84
CA ILE A 876 -13.31 -41.38 -7.11
C ILE A 876 -13.17 -39.90 -6.83
N GLN A 877 -12.12 -39.28 -7.36
CA GLN A 877 -11.91 -37.84 -7.33
C GLN A 877 -12.03 -37.29 -8.73
N PHE A 878 -13.02 -36.44 -8.95
CA PHE A 878 -13.23 -35.76 -10.22
C PHE A 878 -12.38 -34.49 -10.28
N GLY A 879 -11.84 -34.18 -11.45
CA GLY A 879 -11.08 -32.95 -11.66
C GLY A 879 -10.70 -32.74 -13.11
N GLU A 880 -9.58 -32.05 -13.28
CA GLU A 880 -9.05 -31.65 -14.59
C GLU A 880 -7.58 -32.09 -14.71
N TYR A 881 -7.20 -32.61 -15.88
CA TYR A 881 -5.81 -32.87 -16.22
C TYR A 881 -5.51 -32.60 -17.70
N ARG A 882 -4.68 -31.58 -17.96
CA ARG A 882 -4.17 -31.18 -19.29
C ARG A 882 -5.28 -30.79 -20.30
N GLY A 883 -6.20 -29.94 -19.88
CA GLY A 883 -7.38 -29.49 -20.63
C GLY A 883 -8.43 -30.59 -20.85
N ARG A 884 -8.57 -31.54 -19.91
CA ARG A 884 -9.54 -32.65 -19.98
C ARG A 884 -10.14 -32.92 -18.62
N GLN A 885 -11.39 -33.34 -18.61
CA GLN A 885 -11.97 -33.94 -17.41
C GLN A 885 -11.18 -35.21 -17.07
N ALA A 886 -10.90 -35.42 -15.79
CA ALA A 886 -10.04 -36.46 -15.30
C ALA A 886 -10.58 -37.10 -14.02
N LEU A 887 -10.21 -38.37 -13.81
CA LEU A 887 -10.52 -39.14 -12.62
C LEU A 887 -9.24 -39.61 -11.94
N THR A 888 -9.20 -39.47 -10.61
CA THR A 888 -8.25 -40.17 -9.76
C THR A 888 -9.01 -41.20 -8.93
N VAL A 889 -8.55 -42.45 -8.95
CA VAL A 889 -9.22 -43.57 -8.26
C VAL A 889 -8.42 -43.92 -7.01
N VAL A 890 -9.10 -43.93 -5.86
CA VAL A 890 -8.58 -44.43 -4.59
C VAL A 890 -9.17 -45.82 -4.37
N PHE A 891 -8.32 -46.81 -4.18
CA PHE A 891 -8.73 -48.20 -3.94
C PHE A 891 -8.84 -48.51 -2.44
N ASN A 892 -9.56 -49.58 -2.08
CA ASN A 892 -9.77 -49.99 -0.68
C ASN A 892 -8.49 -50.35 0.07
N ASP A 893 -7.41 -50.70 -0.63
CA ASP A 893 -6.09 -50.91 -0.04
C ASP A 893 -5.30 -49.60 0.17
N SER A 894 -5.95 -48.45 -0.05
CA SER A 894 -5.39 -47.09 0.01
C SER A 894 -4.39 -46.76 -1.10
N THR A 895 -4.27 -47.58 -2.15
CA THR A 895 -3.56 -47.17 -3.37
C THR A 895 -4.35 -46.07 -4.09
N VAL A 896 -3.63 -45.13 -4.71
CA VAL A 896 -4.21 -43.99 -5.43
C VAL A 896 -3.61 -43.99 -6.82
N SER A 897 -4.46 -44.01 -7.86
CA SER A 897 -4.01 -43.90 -9.24
C SER A 897 -3.45 -42.50 -9.53
N GLY A 898 -2.73 -42.35 -10.64
CA GLY A 898 -2.55 -41.01 -11.23
C GLY A 898 -3.90 -40.38 -11.63
N PRO A 899 -3.96 -39.06 -11.92
CA PRO A 899 -5.10 -38.48 -12.63
C PRO A 899 -5.13 -38.98 -14.07
N HIS A 900 -6.23 -39.63 -14.45
CA HIS A 900 -6.42 -40.20 -15.79
C HIS A 900 -7.47 -39.39 -16.55
N ARG A 901 -7.12 -38.92 -17.75
CA ARG A 901 -8.06 -38.18 -18.61
C ARG A 901 -9.16 -39.15 -19.01
N ILE A 902 -10.41 -38.75 -18.84
CA ILE A 902 -11.57 -39.60 -19.16
C ILE A 902 -11.54 -40.20 -20.57
N PRO A 903 -11.11 -39.49 -21.64
CA PRO A 903 -11.01 -40.10 -22.97
C PRO A 903 -9.84 -41.09 -23.14
N ASP A 904 -8.94 -41.20 -22.18
CA ASP A 904 -7.82 -42.17 -22.19
C ASP A 904 -8.10 -43.38 -21.29
N ILE A 905 -9.23 -43.41 -20.58
CA ILE A 905 -9.62 -44.55 -19.77
C ILE A 905 -10.29 -45.55 -20.71
N ASP A 906 -9.68 -46.72 -20.90
CA ASP A 906 -10.13 -47.72 -21.86
C ASP A 906 -11.19 -48.62 -21.24
N VAL A 907 -12.22 -48.93 -22.01
CA VAL A 907 -13.17 -50.02 -21.74
C VAL A 907 -12.71 -51.23 -22.55
N VAL A 908 -12.36 -52.31 -21.86
CA VAL A 908 -11.77 -53.50 -22.49
C VAL A 908 -12.64 -54.74 -22.29
N ASP A 909 -12.67 -55.63 -23.29
CA ASP A 909 -13.40 -56.88 -23.24
C ASP A 909 -12.67 -57.99 -22.46
N SER A 910 -13.32 -59.16 -22.32
CA SER A 910 -12.72 -60.33 -21.66
C SER A 910 -11.43 -60.87 -22.30
N ALA A 911 -11.08 -60.43 -23.52
CA ALA A 911 -9.82 -60.76 -24.19
C ALA A 911 -8.76 -59.65 -24.03
N MET A 912 -9.02 -58.65 -23.18
CA MET A 912 -8.19 -57.45 -22.97
C MET A 912 -8.03 -56.60 -24.23
N ALA A 913 -9.00 -56.65 -25.15
CA ALA A 913 -9.03 -55.75 -26.30
C ALA A 913 -9.84 -54.50 -25.97
N VAL A 914 -9.30 -53.32 -26.30
CA VAL A 914 -10.02 -52.04 -26.18
C VAL A 914 -11.23 -52.05 -27.11
N VAL A 915 -12.42 -51.92 -26.53
CA VAL A 915 -13.69 -51.87 -27.28
C VAL A 915 -14.24 -50.45 -27.38
N ASP A 916 -13.99 -49.61 -26.37
CA ASP A 916 -14.33 -48.19 -26.36
C ASP A 916 -13.54 -47.44 -25.27
N THR A 917 -13.87 -46.18 -25.03
CA THR A 917 -13.34 -45.34 -23.93
C THR A 917 -14.43 -45.01 -22.93
N LEU A 918 -14.06 -44.69 -21.70
CA LEU A 918 -15.01 -44.26 -20.67
C LEU A 918 -15.79 -43.01 -21.10
N ALA A 919 -15.13 -42.08 -21.81
CA ALA A 919 -15.78 -40.90 -22.39
C ALA A 919 -16.89 -41.23 -23.40
N ALA A 920 -16.76 -42.32 -24.15
CA ALA A 920 -17.69 -42.66 -25.22
C ALA A 920 -18.92 -43.43 -24.71
N VAL A 921 -18.78 -44.14 -23.58
CA VAL A 921 -19.90 -44.84 -22.92
C VAL A 921 -20.60 -43.98 -21.87
N ALA A 922 -20.01 -42.85 -21.48
CA ALA A 922 -20.62 -41.89 -20.56
C ALA A 922 -21.86 -41.21 -21.17
N ASP A 923 -22.84 -40.90 -20.32
CA ASP A 923 -23.98 -40.09 -20.72
C ASP A 923 -23.54 -38.65 -21.06
N ASP A 924 -24.19 -38.05 -22.05
CA ASP A 924 -23.89 -36.68 -22.46
C ASP A 924 -24.11 -35.68 -21.30
N ASP A 925 -25.12 -35.91 -20.45
CA ASP A 925 -25.43 -35.03 -19.32
C ASP A 925 -24.35 -35.12 -18.22
N LEU A 926 -23.67 -36.26 -18.08
CA LEU A 926 -22.55 -36.43 -17.16
C LEU A 926 -21.36 -35.56 -17.61
N LEU A 927 -21.00 -35.65 -18.89
CA LEU A 927 -19.88 -34.88 -19.47
C LEU A 927 -20.15 -33.36 -19.47
N LYS A 928 -21.39 -32.95 -19.80
CA LYS A 928 -21.82 -31.54 -19.73
C LYS A 928 -21.78 -31.00 -18.30
N SER A 929 -22.19 -31.80 -17.33
CA SER A 929 -22.14 -31.41 -15.91
C SER A 929 -20.69 -31.25 -15.43
N GLY A 930 -19.79 -32.12 -15.87
CA GLY A 930 -18.35 -32.00 -15.61
C GLY A 930 -17.74 -30.73 -16.21
N TRP A 931 -18.15 -30.35 -17.43
CA TRP A 931 -17.77 -29.06 -18.03
C TRP A 931 -18.28 -27.88 -17.20
N ASN A 932 -19.55 -27.87 -16.83
CA ASN A 932 -20.16 -26.79 -16.06
C ASN A 932 -19.53 -26.62 -14.67
N TRP A 933 -19.22 -27.73 -13.99
CA TRP A 933 -18.47 -27.71 -12.74
C TRP A 933 -17.10 -27.07 -12.94
N ALA A 934 -16.34 -27.53 -13.95
CA ALA A 934 -15.01 -27.03 -14.22
C ALA A 934 -15.02 -25.56 -14.65
N LEU A 935 -16.06 -25.09 -15.36
CA LEU A 935 -16.22 -23.68 -15.74
C LEU A 935 -16.28 -22.77 -14.51
N VAL A 936 -17.16 -23.12 -13.55
CA VAL A 936 -17.34 -22.33 -12.32
C VAL A 936 -16.17 -22.51 -11.36
N HIS A 937 -15.54 -23.69 -11.35
CA HIS A 937 -14.34 -23.95 -10.57
C HIS A 937 -13.14 -23.13 -11.06
N ASN A 938 -12.86 -23.18 -12.37
CA ASN A 938 -11.71 -22.50 -13.00
C ASN A 938 -11.89 -20.98 -13.10
N ASP A 939 -13.13 -20.49 -13.07
CA ASP A 939 -13.41 -19.06 -12.91
C ASP A 939 -12.76 -18.51 -11.62
N GLY A 940 -12.74 -19.29 -10.54
CA GLY A 940 -12.06 -18.95 -9.29
C GLY A 940 -12.69 -17.82 -8.47
N SER A 941 -13.64 -17.05 -9.03
CA SER A 941 -14.32 -15.95 -8.33
C SER A 941 -15.39 -16.45 -7.35
N ARG A 942 -15.70 -17.75 -7.37
CA ARG A 942 -16.81 -18.38 -6.64
C ARG A 942 -18.14 -17.67 -6.91
N GLY A 943 -18.36 -17.36 -8.19
CA GLY A 943 -19.58 -16.73 -8.69
C GLY A 943 -19.61 -15.20 -8.56
N VAL A 944 -18.57 -14.53 -8.04
CA VAL A 944 -18.55 -13.05 -7.99
C VAL A 944 -18.65 -12.43 -9.38
N HIS A 945 -18.00 -12.99 -10.39
CA HIS A 945 -18.10 -12.46 -11.76
C HIS A 945 -19.54 -12.44 -12.27
N ASN A 946 -20.32 -13.49 -12.02
CA ASN A 946 -21.74 -13.55 -12.40
C ASN A 946 -22.55 -14.49 -11.49
N PRO A 947 -23.09 -13.98 -10.35
CA PRO A 947 -23.70 -14.84 -9.34
C PRO A 947 -24.94 -15.58 -9.83
N PHE A 948 -25.76 -14.92 -10.67
CA PHE A 948 -26.98 -15.52 -11.21
C PHE A 948 -26.66 -16.64 -12.21
N PHE A 949 -25.70 -16.40 -13.10
CA PHE A 949 -25.30 -17.38 -14.09
C PHE A 949 -24.60 -18.58 -13.43
N ALA A 950 -23.62 -18.35 -12.54
CA ALA A 950 -22.93 -19.42 -11.82
C ALA A 950 -23.90 -20.31 -11.04
N ASN A 951 -24.86 -19.71 -10.33
CA ASN A 951 -25.89 -20.46 -9.60
C ASN A 951 -26.79 -21.28 -10.55
N GLY A 952 -27.23 -20.68 -11.67
CA GLY A 952 -28.03 -21.39 -12.68
C GLY A 952 -27.28 -22.58 -13.29
N VAL A 953 -26.03 -22.39 -13.67
CA VAL A 953 -25.14 -23.42 -14.25
C VAL A 953 -24.99 -24.61 -13.30
N LEU A 954 -24.70 -24.36 -12.03
CA LEU A 954 -24.52 -25.44 -11.04
C LEU A 954 -25.84 -26.12 -10.66
N ILE A 955 -26.93 -25.37 -10.53
CA ILE A 955 -28.25 -25.93 -10.23
C ILE A 955 -28.71 -26.87 -11.34
N GLU A 956 -28.56 -26.47 -12.61
CA GLU A 956 -28.99 -27.32 -13.72
C GLU A 956 -28.06 -28.52 -13.94
N ALA A 957 -26.75 -28.36 -13.73
CA ALA A 957 -25.82 -29.50 -13.70
C ALA A 957 -26.21 -30.51 -12.60
N ARG A 958 -26.51 -30.03 -11.38
CA ARG A 958 -27.01 -30.87 -10.29
C ARG A 958 -28.32 -31.57 -10.68
N ASN A 959 -29.27 -30.86 -11.28
CA ASN A 959 -30.56 -31.43 -11.68
C ASN A 959 -30.38 -32.53 -12.74
N ALA A 960 -29.47 -32.34 -13.70
CA ALA A 960 -29.13 -33.32 -14.72
C ALA A 960 -28.53 -34.59 -14.09
N LEU A 961 -27.54 -34.45 -13.21
CA LEU A 961 -26.93 -35.59 -12.49
C LEU A 961 -27.95 -36.35 -11.62
N VAL A 962 -28.82 -35.63 -10.92
CA VAL A 962 -29.91 -36.24 -10.13
C VAL A 962 -30.91 -37.00 -11.02
N ALA A 963 -31.15 -36.52 -12.24
CA ALA A 963 -32.01 -37.21 -13.20
C ALA A 963 -31.36 -38.50 -13.71
N LEU A 964 -30.05 -38.50 -13.98
CA LEU A 964 -29.26 -39.69 -14.34
C LEU A 964 -29.34 -40.75 -13.22
N ALA A 965 -29.24 -40.33 -11.96
CA ALA A 965 -29.38 -41.19 -10.78
C ALA A 965 -30.79 -41.78 -10.56
N GLY A 966 -31.75 -41.58 -11.47
CA GLY A 966 -33.12 -42.06 -11.34
C GLY A 966 -33.99 -41.30 -10.33
N GLY A 967 -33.65 -40.04 -10.01
CA GLY A 967 -34.48 -39.09 -9.27
C GLY A 967 -34.79 -39.43 -7.81
N THR A 968 -34.20 -40.49 -7.24
CA THR A 968 -34.51 -40.97 -5.88
C THR A 968 -33.56 -40.46 -4.79
N ARG A 969 -32.44 -39.81 -5.15
CA ARG A 969 -31.46 -39.23 -4.21
C ARG A 969 -31.75 -37.78 -3.76
N ILE A 970 -32.94 -37.25 -4.00
CA ILE A 970 -33.28 -35.82 -3.75
C ILE A 970 -33.37 -35.48 -2.24
N MET A 971 -33.51 -36.48 -1.33
CA MET A 971 -33.84 -36.21 0.09
C MET A 971 -32.82 -36.66 1.14
N GLU A 972 -31.68 -37.25 0.76
CA GLU A 972 -30.66 -37.70 1.73
C GLU A 972 -29.50 -36.71 1.90
N PHE A 973 -29.13 -35.97 0.85
CA PHE A 973 -28.07 -34.96 0.90
C PHE A 973 -28.44 -33.74 1.76
N ASP A 974 -29.68 -33.26 1.67
CA ASP A 974 -30.18 -32.08 2.42
C ASP A 974 -30.40 -32.38 3.93
N ARG A 975 -30.29 -33.65 4.35
CA ARG A 975 -30.68 -34.11 5.70
C ARG A 975 -29.53 -34.57 6.58
N GLN A 976 -28.38 -34.93 6.00
CA GLN A 976 -27.26 -35.51 6.76
C GLN A 976 -26.13 -34.54 7.14
N ARG A 977 -26.13 -33.29 6.64
CA ARG A 977 -25.10 -32.30 7.01
C ARG A 977 -25.77 -30.94 7.30
N PRO A 978 -26.16 -30.65 8.56
CA PRO A 978 -26.81 -29.40 8.88
C PRO A 978 -25.88 -28.21 8.63
N ASN A 979 -26.48 -27.10 8.20
CA ASN A 979 -25.92 -25.75 8.07
C ASN A 979 -25.33 -25.22 9.38
N THR A 980 -24.22 -25.78 9.83
CA THR A 980 -23.38 -25.17 10.87
C THR A 980 -22.04 -24.81 10.26
N LEU A 981 -21.88 -23.51 9.96
CA LEU A 981 -20.67 -22.83 9.50
C LEU A 981 -19.38 -23.17 10.30
N SER A 982 -19.49 -23.75 11.51
CA SER A 982 -18.36 -23.96 12.41
C SER A 982 -17.57 -25.27 12.22
N SER A 983 -18.04 -26.25 11.45
CA SER A 983 -17.31 -27.53 11.26
C SER A 983 -16.47 -27.61 9.99
N TRP A 984 -16.54 -26.59 9.12
CA TRP A 984 -15.95 -26.63 7.78
C TRP A 984 -14.64 -25.85 7.65
N GLN A 985 -14.33 -24.96 8.60
CA GLN A 985 -13.02 -24.29 8.69
C GLN A 985 -11.83 -25.26 8.92
N ASN A 986 -12.09 -26.52 9.28
CA ASN A 986 -11.05 -27.52 9.58
C ASN A 986 -10.97 -28.68 8.57
N ARG A 987 -11.60 -28.58 7.39
CA ARG A 987 -11.28 -29.51 6.29
C ARG A 987 -10.12 -28.93 5.49
N PRO A 988 -8.96 -29.60 5.39
CA PRO A 988 -7.90 -29.14 4.51
C PRO A 988 -8.46 -29.11 3.09
N LEU A 989 -8.28 -27.97 2.41
CA LEU A 989 -8.55 -27.80 0.99
C LEU A 989 -7.88 -28.99 0.25
N LYS A 990 -8.68 -29.95 -0.23
CA LYS A 990 -8.19 -31.24 -0.75
C LYS A 990 -7.43 -31.14 -2.08
N ASN A 991 -7.28 -29.95 -2.67
CA ASN A 991 -6.71 -29.77 -4.02
C ASN A 991 -5.45 -28.87 -4.13
N GLN A 992 -4.63 -28.74 -3.08
CA GLN A 992 -3.30 -28.10 -3.22
C GLN A 992 -2.13 -29.04 -3.58
N ARG A 993 -2.38 -30.24 -4.12
CA ARG A 993 -1.29 -31.12 -4.62
C ARG A 993 -1.20 -31.23 -6.15
N GLY A 994 -1.81 -30.30 -6.88
CA GLY A 994 -1.69 -30.18 -8.35
C GLY A 994 -0.72 -29.10 -8.83
N ILE A 995 -0.23 -28.22 -7.95
CA ILE A 995 0.73 -27.16 -8.25
C ILE A 995 1.98 -27.39 -7.39
N GLN A 996 2.62 -28.52 -7.60
CA GLN A 996 4.04 -28.72 -7.29
C GLN A 996 4.62 -29.51 -8.46
N LYS A 997 4.94 -28.78 -9.52
CA LYS A 997 6.18 -28.93 -10.25
C LYS A 997 6.57 -27.56 -10.77
#